data_AF-A0A1I1R181-F1
#
_entry.id   AF-A0A1I1R181-F1
#
_cell.length_a   1.000
_cell.length_b   1.000
_cell.length_c   1.000
_cell.angle_alpha   90.00
_cell.angle_beta   90.00
_cell.angle_gamma   90.00
#
_symmetry.space_group_name_H-M   'P 1'
#
loop_
_entity.id
_entity.type
_entity.pdbx_description
1 polymer ?
#
loop_
_entity_poly.entity_id
_entity_poly.type
_entity_poly.pdbx_seq_one_letter_code
_entity_poly.pdbx_strand_id
1 'polypeptide(L)'
;MASGSASVDFFSSILAQDAAGERESPLARLSSGERAAAALEGRRKTSEELVPEGTPDFLRADTEETLRRLRHREPLDANHRFALEAIIIPDRRPPILIRDGDYTVQHKDWLHLNTPGAKALIKPAIAAACRIELPDSGVPFLGTGFLVGDGLLMTNRHVAEAFVDGVGRMGISLSAGAEPFVDFVKEHGSRKKQVFDITGVAMVHPYWDMALLKLGELPDGHPCLRLTQQQPDDMLGHDIVVIGYPARDEERNAAQVQRQVFGQIYDVKRLMPGKIGGAGATAGQARLRYPSYEQDVSAMLHNASTLGGASGSLVLNLTTGDVLGLHFAGEYLRFNCAVPAAELATDARVVDAGVHFAGKARGDLGAWRTAWNRVEHAAPVEDDVEDRGSSGDGGVRPAIRSDGGVVRLTVPLEIELRLGTPILGAAGMASPGPATDDRLRADDAIAAEKAVEPFHEEDYETRKGYSEDFLGVPLPLPTVSDLSQVSRLDDGDHVLRYQNFSIVMNKARRMALFTAANVDGTAAAKRPDPSKATTRGALGGLGESDTEKWFTDPRIPALHQLPDRFFTKDRQAFDKGHLVRREDAAWGGSFAELRRANGDTYHVTNCSPQVAVFNRSAKARDNWGALENFVAKVVKGGRVSLFSGPIFDRSDDIFHGVDDDGRVQVKIPKAYWKVVVEAEGDALLAYAFVQQQDLSGVRWEERLQVPATFKPFMLPLAELEQRLELVQFPPELHGADQFDTARGSQVREAEGLPGRGAPRKAKRRRTVEGLAAGPKTFRDPILSVFQSATAKFVRDRAAAAADDPRPSTEALRREGLEILDAERACQAALEAAAPEARSTISSRQEGLTALEHASHCARLLLELAKARAFGDEATAKALLDQAKTGKCDPAWADTVYEHAKAYGVLTDPSRRVYVPPKPGDAQVIPMNPASRIAIFGDWGTGAGPARLVMSNIREKRPDILLHLGDIYYSGTPDETKANFEDVIDQAYQGAQQRPAIYTLCGNHDMYSGGQGYHDLIARLNSGKLRQKASWFCLRATDKSWQILAMDSGRNDYHPLLHRQTFIEEAEQLWLVERVKDFPGRTILASHHQLFSAFDAPGGPLPSGGADPVNRRLKSVLDRLVAAGGNVVAWFWGHEHNLGIYEPYAGLARGRCVGHGGVPVFTDEDPYEPLAELVDPPAITAGTRIVPDGEYYAHGFAILEFKDGSAKAEYFQNVGGVLQRHYAETIA
;
A
#
# COMPACT_ATOMS: atom_id res chain seq x y z
N MET A 1 49.67 -47.94 -7.47
CA MET A 1 48.21 -48.15 -7.42
C MET A 1 47.56 -46.94 -8.06
N ALA A 2 46.78 -47.20 -9.12
CA ALA A 2 46.08 -46.22 -9.98
C ALA A 2 44.97 -45.49 -9.19
N SER A 3 44.42 -44.32 -9.53
CA SER A 3 44.41 -43.47 -10.73
C SER A 3 43.91 -42.08 -10.30
N GLY A 4 44.51 -40.99 -10.77
CA GLY A 4 43.97 -39.64 -10.54
C GLY A 4 44.91 -38.52 -10.98
N SER A 5 44.91 -38.17 -12.28
CA SER A 5 45.39 -36.87 -12.77
C SER A 5 45.00 -36.66 -14.24
N ALA A 6 43.99 -35.85 -14.51
CA ALA A 6 43.79 -35.18 -15.80
C ALA A 6 42.67 -34.12 -15.71
N SER A 7 43.02 -32.87 -15.40
CA SER A 7 42.26 -31.68 -15.84
C SER A 7 43.04 -30.39 -15.52
N VAL A 8 44.20 -30.23 -16.15
CA VAL A 8 44.90 -28.94 -16.30
C VAL A 8 45.36 -28.89 -17.75
N ASP A 9 44.46 -28.58 -18.69
CA ASP A 9 44.79 -28.12 -20.06
C ASP A 9 43.51 -27.92 -20.90
N PHE A 10 42.86 -26.77 -20.72
CA PHE A 10 41.83 -26.32 -21.68
C PHE A 10 41.84 -24.80 -21.86
N PHE A 11 42.12 -24.05 -20.78
CA PHE A 11 42.12 -22.58 -20.83
C PHE A 11 43.33 -21.94 -21.52
N SER A 12 44.40 -22.68 -21.80
CA SER A 12 45.60 -22.16 -22.49
C SER A 12 45.49 -22.19 -24.03
N SER A 13 44.46 -22.81 -24.62
CA SER A 13 44.35 -22.99 -26.08
C SER A 13 43.50 -21.94 -26.81
N ILE A 14 42.70 -21.16 -26.08
CA ILE A 14 41.76 -20.20 -26.70
C ILE A 14 42.35 -18.78 -26.83
N LEU A 15 43.42 -18.46 -26.09
CA LEU A 15 44.06 -17.14 -26.12
C LEU A 15 45.20 -17.00 -27.15
N ALA A 16 45.36 -17.97 -28.07
CA ALA A 16 46.50 -18.00 -28.99
C ALA A 16 46.17 -17.85 -30.49
N GLN A 17 44.96 -17.41 -30.88
CA GLN A 17 44.58 -17.35 -32.31
C GLN A 17 44.06 -16.03 -32.88
N ASP A 18 44.11 -14.89 -32.15
CA ASP A 18 43.75 -13.58 -32.73
C ASP A 18 44.95 -12.62 -32.83
N ALA A 19 46.02 -13.09 -33.49
CA ALA A 19 47.16 -12.27 -33.89
C ALA A 19 47.60 -12.57 -35.32
N ALA A 20 46.73 -12.32 -36.31
CA ALA A 20 47.12 -12.06 -37.70
C ALA A 20 45.92 -11.47 -38.47
N GLY A 21 46.11 -10.29 -39.06
CA GLY A 21 45.07 -9.58 -39.79
C GLY A 21 44.71 -10.17 -41.17
N GLU A 22 43.64 -9.59 -41.71
CA GLU A 22 43.13 -9.65 -43.09
C GLU A 22 42.25 -10.86 -43.50
N ARG A 23 40.93 -10.69 -43.39
CA ARG A 23 39.96 -10.48 -44.50
C ARG A 23 38.52 -10.65 -43.98
N GLU A 24 37.65 -9.72 -44.34
CA GLU A 24 36.23 -9.75 -43.99
C GLU A 24 35.56 -11.06 -44.42
N SER A 25 34.82 -11.69 -43.50
CA SER A 25 33.94 -12.83 -43.79
C SER A 25 32.47 -12.44 -43.51
N PRO A 26 31.49 -13.05 -44.19
CA PRO A 26 30.08 -12.65 -44.20
C PRO A 26 29.30 -12.96 -42.89
N LEU A 27 29.96 -12.92 -41.74
CA LEU A 27 29.38 -13.09 -40.40
C LEU A 27 29.06 -11.75 -39.69
N ALA A 28 29.26 -10.61 -40.35
CA ALA A 28 28.93 -9.28 -39.82
C ALA A 28 27.44 -8.86 -40.03
N ARG A 29 26.50 -9.79 -40.21
CA ARG A 29 25.08 -9.46 -40.47
C ARG A 29 24.04 -10.19 -39.61
N LEU A 30 24.38 -10.67 -38.41
CA LEU A 30 23.39 -11.23 -37.50
C LEU A 30 23.43 -10.52 -36.14
N SER A 31 22.29 -9.92 -35.78
CA SER A 31 22.04 -9.17 -34.56
C SER A 31 22.09 -10.06 -33.32
N SER A 32 22.43 -9.43 -32.20
CA SER A 32 22.71 -9.94 -30.84
C SER A 32 21.65 -10.79 -30.14
N GLY A 33 20.57 -11.22 -30.81
CA GLY A 33 19.49 -12.03 -30.23
C GLY A 33 19.76 -13.54 -30.24
N GLU A 34 20.37 -14.09 -31.30
CA GLU A 34 20.40 -15.54 -31.51
C GLU A 34 21.51 -16.26 -30.74
N ARG A 35 22.59 -15.57 -30.34
CA ARG A 35 23.63 -16.16 -29.47
C ARG A 35 23.18 -16.28 -28.00
N ALA A 36 22.24 -15.44 -27.56
CA ALA A 36 21.68 -15.53 -26.21
C ALA A 36 20.73 -16.73 -26.06
N ALA A 37 19.99 -17.07 -27.13
CA ALA A 37 19.08 -18.21 -27.15
C ALA A 37 19.83 -19.55 -27.10
N ALA A 38 20.89 -19.72 -27.89
CA ALA A 38 21.65 -20.98 -27.92
C ALA A 38 22.46 -21.28 -26.64
N ALA A 39 22.76 -20.28 -25.81
CA ALA A 39 23.47 -20.48 -24.54
C ALA A 39 22.56 -20.93 -23.38
N LEU A 40 21.24 -20.74 -23.50
CA LEU A 40 20.25 -21.06 -22.46
C LEU A 40 19.63 -22.46 -22.61
N GLU A 41 19.71 -23.09 -23.79
CA GLU A 41 19.11 -24.41 -24.04
C GLU A 41 19.93 -25.60 -23.45
N GLY A 42 21.16 -25.36 -22.97
CA GLY A 42 22.16 -26.42 -22.77
C GLY A 42 22.42 -26.96 -21.36
N ARG A 43 21.76 -26.48 -20.28
CA ARG A 43 22.13 -26.92 -18.91
C ARG A 43 20.93 -27.05 -17.96
N ARG A 44 20.36 -28.26 -17.87
CA ARG A 44 19.60 -28.71 -16.69
C ARG A 44 20.60 -29.05 -15.57
N LYS A 45 20.67 -28.24 -14.53
CA LYS A 45 21.29 -28.59 -13.23
C LYS A 45 20.21 -28.60 -12.13
N THR A 46 20.32 -29.53 -11.19
CA THR A 46 19.39 -29.74 -10.07
C THR A 46 19.48 -28.63 -9.03
N SER A 47 18.42 -28.44 -8.24
CA SER A 47 18.23 -27.33 -7.29
C SER A 47 19.27 -27.22 -6.17
N GLU A 48 19.95 -28.31 -5.82
CA GLU A 48 20.90 -28.37 -4.69
C GLU A 48 22.24 -27.65 -4.95
N GLU A 49 22.63 -27.36 -6.20
CA GLU A 49 23.91 -26.68 -6.51
C GLU A 49 23.82 -25.14 -6.56
N LEU A 50 22.63 -24.54 -6.40
CA LEU A 50 22.40 -23.09 -6.54
C LEU A 50 22.30 -22.34 -5.21
N VAL A 51 22.24 -23.05 -4.08
CA VAL A 51 22.26 -22.48 -2.73
C VAL A 51 23.72 -22.37 -2.27
N PRO A 52 24.24 -21.17 -1.95
CA PRO A 52 25.62 -21.01 -1.50
C PRO A 52 25.92 -21.84 -0.24
N GLU A 53 27.08 -22.49 -0.18
CA GLU A 53 27.55 -23.09 1.07
C GLU A 53 27.69 -22.00 2.16
N GLY A 54 26.90 -22.13 3.24
CA GLY A 54 26.86 -21.20 4.37
C GLY A 54 25.45 -20.68 4.76
N THR A 55 24.41 -20.93 3.96
CA THR A 55 23.04 -20.49 4.26
C THR A 55 22.48 -21.17 5.52
N PRO A 56 22.05 -20.42 6.56
CA PRO A 56 21.47 -20.97 7.79
C PRO A 56 20.19 -21.77 7.53
N ASP A 57 19.98 -22.87 8.25
CA ASP A 57 18.93 -23.85 7.95
C ASP A 57 17.49 -23.30 7.98
N PHE A 58 17.23 -22.26 8.78
CA PHE A 58 15.91 -21.62 8.86
C PHE A 58 15.60 -20.70 7.66
N LEU A 59 16.59 -20.35 6.83
CA LEU A 59 16.44 -19.53 5.61
C LEU A 59 16.60 -20.34 4.32
N ARG A 60 17.01 -21.61 4.42
CA ARG A 60 17.36 -22.46 3.29
C ARG A 60 16.14 -22.78 2.42
N ALA A 61 15.01 -23.09 3.04
CA ALA A 61 13.75 -23.37 2.35
C ALA A 61 13.21 -22.15 1.58
N ASP A 62 13.26 -20.97 2.19
CA ASP A 62 12.80 -19.73 1.56
C ASP A 62 13.77 -19.25 0.46
N THR A 63 15.07 -19.51 0.60
CA THR A 63 16.11 -19.20 -0.42
C THR A 63 16.03 -20.13 -1.63
N GLU A 64 15.77 -21.42 -1.42
CA GLU A 64 15.56 -22.41 -2.50
C GLU A 64 14.28 -22.11 -3.29
N GLU A 65 13.20 -21.75 -2.59
CA GLU A 65 11.93 -21.37 -3.22
C GLU A 65 12.04 -20.01 -3.94
N THR A 66 12.81 -19.05 -3.39
CA THR A 66 13.14 -17.77 -4.04
C THR A 66 13.97 -17.97 -5.32
N LEU A 67 14.97 -18.86 -5.32
CA LEU A 67 15.79 -19.18 -6.50
C LEU A 67 14.99 -19.95 -7.57
N ARG A 68 14.05 -20.82 -7.16
CA ARG A 68 13.09 -21.45 -8.07
C ARG A 68 12.23 -20.38 -8.75
N ARG A 69 11.63 -19.48 -7.97
CA ARG A 69 10.78 -18.38 -8.47
C ARG A 69 11.53 -17.42 -9.39
N LEU A 70 12.77 -17.05 -9.07
CA LEU A 70 13.62 -16.23 -9.95
C LEU A 70 13.97 -16.93 -11.28
N ARG A 71 14.24 -18.23 -11.25
CA ARG A 71 14.55 -19.03 -12.45
C ARG A 71 13.34 -19.25 -13.35
N HIS A 72 12.12 -19.18 -12.80
CA HIS A 72 10.85 -19.27 -13.51
C HIS A 72 10.14 -17.91 -13.72
N ARG A 73 10.78 -16.81 -13.30
CA ARG A 73 10.31 -15.41 -13.38
C ARG A 73 8.95 -15.16 -12.72
N GLU A 74 8.71 -15.83 -11.60
CA GLU A 74 7.53 -15.69 -10.73
C GLU A 74 7.71 -14.51 -9.73
N PRO A 75 6.63 -13.85 -9.27
CA PRO A 75 6.71 -12.74 -8.32
C PRO A 75 7.12 -13.21 -6.90
N LEU A 76 7.82 -12.35 -6.18
CA LEU A 76 8.32 -12.62 -4.83
C LEU A 76 7.42 -11.84 -3.84
N ASP A 77 6.95 -12.45 -2.74
CA ASP A 77 6.07 -11.82 -1.72
C ASP A 77 6.87 -11.15 -0.59
N ALA A 78 6.27 -10.61 0.49
CA ALA A 78 7.04 -9.93 1.54
C ALA A 78 8.07 -10.82 2.26
N ASN A 79 7.86 -12.14 2.42
CA ASN A 79 8.83 -13.05 3.05
C ASN A 79 9.91 -13.53 2.05
N HIS A 80 9.57 -13.66 0.77
CA HIS A 80 10.53 -13.91 -0.31
C HIS A 80 11.28 -12.63 -0.73
N ARG A 81 10.64 -11.47 -0.61
CA ARG A 81 11.21 -10.12 -0.70
C ARG A 81 12.01 -9.79 0.53
N PHE A 82 11.69 -10.33 1.71
CA PHE A 82 12.50 -10.34 2.94
C PHE A 82 13.71 -11.27 2.84
N ALA A 83 13.56 -12.45 2.21
CA ALA A 83 14.67 -13.28 1.76
C ALA A 83 15.51 -12.57 0.66
N LEU A 84 14.92 -11.59 -0.05
CA LEU A 84 15.58 -10.63 -0.94
C LEU A 84 15.87 -9.27 -0.29
N GLU A 85 15.49 -9.08 0.97
CA GLU A 85 15.59 -7.83 1.72
C GLU A 85 16.55 -8.07 2.91
N ALA A 86 17.50 -9.02 2.69
CA ALA A 86 18.61 -9.56 3.52
C ALA A 86 20.15 -9.40 3.19
N ILE A 87 20.89 -8.31 3.49
CA ILE A 87 22.20 -7.78 3.02
C ILE A 87 22.69 -8.23 1.66
N ILE A 88 23.09 -7.28 0.79
CA ILE A 88 23.49 -7.55 -0.61
C ILE A 88 24.24 -8.87 -0.80
N ILE A 89 25.21 -9.20 0.07
CA ILE A 89 25.60 -10.58 0.40
C ILE A 89 26.14 -10.57 1.85
N PRO A 90 25.45 -11.10 2.89
CA PRO A 90 25.87 -10.97 4.30
C PRO A 90 27.31 -11.45 4.53
N ASP A 91 27.70 -12.50 3.81
CA ASP A 91 28.99 -13.16 3.89
C ASP A 91 30.00 -12.71 2.82
N ARG A 92 29.74 -11.66 2.03
CA ARG A 92 30.73 -11.15 1.04
C ARG A 92 30.91 -9.65 1.02
N ARG A 93 30.10 -8.86 1.72
CA ARG A 93 30.19 -7.38 1.77
C ARG A 93 30.15 -6.84 3.20
N PRO A 94 31.10 -7.23 4.08
CA PRO A 94 31.01 -6.90 5.48
C PRO A 94 31.33 -5.42 5.74
N PRO A 95 30.48 -4.67 6.46
CA PRO A 95 30.77 -3.31 6.87
C PRO A 95 31.85 -3.31 7.97
N ILE A 96 33.00 -2.73 7.68
CA ILE A 96 34.20 -2.74 8.52
C ILE A 96 34.19 -1.54 9.46
N LEU A 97 34.54 -1.78 10.74
CA LEU A 97 34.72 -0.72 11.73
C LEU A 97 35.98 0.10 11.43
N ILE A 98 35.84 1.42 11.49
CA ILE A 98 36.95 2.35 11.47
C ILE A 98 37.32 2.69 12.92
N ARG A 99 38.62 2.71 13.23
CA ARG A 99 39.19 3.04 14.53
C ARG A 99 40.48 3.82 14.36
N ASP A 100 40.57 4.96 15.03
CA ASP A 100 41.68 5.91 14.99
C ASP A 100 42.07 6.30 13.54
N GLY A 101 41.08 6.57 12.70
CA GLY A 101 41.28 6.91 11.29
C GLY A 101 41.83 5.77 10.41
N ASP A 102 41.86 4.53 10.92
CA ASP A 102 42.31 3.34 10.20
C ASP A 102 41.25 2.22 10.25
N TYR A 103 41.47 1.17 9.48
CA TYR A 103 40.62 -0.01 9.40
C TYR A 103 41.49 -1.26 9.20
N THR A 104 40.93 -2.43 9.53
CA THR A 104 41.54 -3.72 9.23
C THR A 104 40.47 -4.64 8.68
N VAL A 105 40.71 -5.15 7.47
CA VAL A 105 39.80 -6.08 6.80
C VAL A 105 40.25 -7.51 7.06
N GLN A 106 39.35 -8.35 7.55
CA GLN A 106 39.64 -9.78 7.78
C GLN A 106 38.97 -10.67 6.72
N HIS A 107 38.06 -10.10 5.94
CA HIS A 107 37.29 -10.83 4.95
C HIS A 107 38.14 -11.18 3.72
N LYS A 108 38.19 -12.48 3.37
CA LYS A 108 39.05 -13.04 2.31
C LYS A 108 38.95 -12.30 0.96
N ASP A 109 37.74 -11.94 0.54
CA ASP A 109 37.51 -11.27 -0.75
C ASP A 109 38.01 -9.81 -0.78
N TRP A 110 38.27 -9.23 0.39
CA TRP A 110 38.60 -7.80 0.57
C TRP A 110 39.95 -7.58 1.24
N LEU A 111 40.78 -8.62 1.40
CA LEU A 111 42.11 -8.50 2.01
C LEU A 111 43.02 -7.52 1.27
N HIS A 112 42.80 -7.33 -0.03
CA HIS A 112 43.53 -6.37 -0.85
C HIS A 112 43.37 -4.91 -0.37
N LEU A 113 42.29 -4.60 0.37
CA LEU A 113 42.08 -3.29 0.99
C LEU A 113 43.11 -3.00 2.11
N ASN A 114 43.74 -4.02 2.70
CA ASN A 114 44.77 -3.81 3.71
C ASN A 114 46.12 -3.40 3.12
N THR A 115 46.28 -3.43 1.79
CA THR A 115 47.56 -3.08 1.15
C THR A 115 47.94 -1.62 1.42
N PRO A 116 49.24 -1.29 1.49
CA PRO A 116 49.69 0.10 1.69
C PRO A 116 49.11 1.07 0.65
N GLY A 117 48.97 0.62 -0.61
CA GLY A 117 48.37 1.41 -1.69
C GLY A 117 46.89 1.73 -1.44
N ALA A 118 46.07 0.73 -1.11
CA ALA A 118 44.66 0.96 -0.80
C ALA A 118 44.47 1.83 0.46
N LYS A 119 45.29 1.63 1.49
CA LYS A 119 45.27 2.46 2.71
C LYS A 119 45.64 3.92 2.43
N ALA A 120 46.58 4.18 1.52
CA ALA A 120 46.95 5.54 1.13
C ALA A 120 45.81 6.30 0.46
N LEU A 121 44.88 5.60 -0.21
CA LEU A 121 43.70 6.20 -0.84
C LEU A 121 42.50 6.30 0.11
N ILE A 122 42.26 5.29 0.94
CA ILE A 122 41.07 5.22 1.80
C ILE A 122 41.19 6.08 3.05
N LYS A 123 42.37 6.17 3.69
CA LYS A 123 42.54 6.93 4.94
C LYS A 123 42.22 8.43 4.81
N PRO A 124 42.65 9.13 3.74
CA PRO A 124 42.23 10.51 3.52
C PRO A 124 40.71 10.65 3.37
N ALA A 125 40.04 9.69 2.71
CA ALA A 125 38.58 9.69 2.57
C ALA A 125 37.85 9.43 3.89
N ILE A 126 38.41 8.58 4.77
CA ILE A 126 37.92 8.41 6.14
C ILE A 126 37.99 9.73 6.90
N ALA A 127 39.11 10.46 6.79
CA ALA A 127 39.30 11.73 7.47
C ALA A 127 38.43 12.87 6.91
N ALA A 128 38.02 12.79 5.64
CA ALA A 128 37.16 13.78 4.99
C ALA A 128 35.65 13.53 5.18
N ALA A 129 35.24 12.35 5.67
CA ALA A 129 33.84 12.00 5.91
C ALA A 129 33.40 12.36 7.35
N CYS A 130 32.19 12.89 7.51
CA CYS A 130 31.64 13.32 8.79
C CYS A 130 30.16 12.96 8.97
N ARG A 131 29.71 12.94 10.22
CA ARG A 131 28.31 12.75 10.61
C ARG A 131 27.65 14.12 10.75
N ILE A 132 26.49 14.32 10.16
CA ILE A 132 25.70 15.55 10.28
C ILE A 132 24.74 15.40 11.46
N GLU A 133 24.80 16.32 12.41
CA GLU A 133 23.99 16.33 13.63
C GLU A 133 23.17 17.62 13.73
N LEU A 134 21.96 17.50 14.27
CA LEU A 134 21.09 18.62 14.59
C LEU A 134 20.56 18.42 16.03
N PRO A 135 20.99 19.25 17.00
CA PRO A 135 20.45 19.23 18.35
C PRO A 135 18.92 19.31 18.38
N ASP A 136 18.30 18.70 19.38
CA ASP A 136 16.85 18.78 19.66
C ASP A 136 15.90 18.27 18.56
N SER A 137 16.42 17.62 17.51
CA SER A 137 15.63 17.07 16.40
C SER A 137 14.86 15.78 16.72
N GLY A 138 15.05 15.20 17.91
CA GLY A 138 14.43 13.93 18.31
C GLY A 138 14.99 12.68 17.62
N VAL A 139 15.93 12.83 16.67
CA VAL A 139 16.64 11.74 15.99
C VAL A 139 18.14 11.73 16.36
N PRO A 140 18.81 10.56 16.45
CA PRO A 140 20.19 10.47 16.93
C PRO A 140 21.24 11.18 16.06
N PHE A 141 20.98 11.33 14.75
CA PHE A 141 21.71 12.15 13.76
C PHE A 141 20.95 12.14 12.43
N LEU A 142 21.27 13.06 11.51
CA LEU A 142 20.51 13.26 10.26
C LEU A 142 21.06 12.48 9.05
N GLY A 143 22.38 12.36 8.94
CA GLY A 143 23.00 11.68 7.80
C GLY A 143 24.52 11.81 7.76
N THR A 144 25.08 11.53 6.59
CA THR A 144 26.52 11.58 6.31
C THR A 144 26.84 12.78 5.40
N GLY A 145 28.03 13.35 5.54
CA GLY A 145 28.58 14.31 4.58
C GLY A 145 30.08 14.09 4.38
N PHE A 146 30.67 14.73 3.37
CA PHE A 146 32.11 14.72 3.14
C PHE A 146 32.63 16.00 2.47
N LEU A 147 33.89 16.34 2.72
CA LEU A 147 34.53 17.55 2.19
C LEU A 147 34.90 17.40 0.70
N VAL A 148 34.44 18.37 -0.10
CA VAL A 148 34.61 18.41 -1.56
C VAL A 148 35.24 19.71 -2.07
N GLY A 149 35.51 20.67 -1.19
CA GLY A 149 36.19 21.94 -1.48
C GLY A 149 36.65 22.61 -0.19
N ASP A 150 37.19 23.82 -0.29
CA ASP A 150 37.68 24.58 0.86
C ASP A 150 36.51 24.98 1.78
N GLY A 151 36.37 24.30 2.93
CA GLY A 151 35.25 24.49 3.85
C GLY A 151 33.88 24.08 3.26
N LEU A 152 33.87 23.30 2.18
CA LEU A 152 32.66 22.96 1.43
C LEU A 152 32.33 21.47 1.61
N LEU A 153 31.17 21.20 2.22
CA LEU A 153 30.68 19.87 2.53
C LEU A 153 29.56 19.45 1.56
N MET A 154 29.65 18.25 1.00
CA MET A 154 28.59 17.65 0.20
C MET A 154 27.77 16.66 1.03
N THR A 155 26.46 16.70 0.87
CA THR A 155 25.50 15.72 1.43
C THR A 155 24.27 15.61 0.52
N ASN A 156 23.28 14.79 0.89
CA ASN A 156 22.01 14.72 0.16
C ASN A 156 21.12 15.93 0.44
N ARG A 157 20.26 16.26 -0.53
CA ARG A 157 19.25 17.30 -0.38
C ARG A 157 18.26 16.95 0.73
N HIS A 158 17.78 15.71 0.80
CA HIS A 158 16.83 15.32 1.86
C HIS A 158 17.43 15.36 3.28
N VAL A 159 18.76 15.26 3.40
CA VAL A 159 19.46 15.45 4.68
C VAL A 159 19.52 16.94 5.03
N ALA A 160 19.81 17.80 4.06
CA ALA A 160 19.86 19.25 4.25
C ALA A 160 18.47 19.87 4.50
N GLU A 161 17.40 19.35 3.88
CA GLU A 161 16.02 19.83 4.05
C GLU A 161 15.51 19.78 5.50
N ALA A 162 16.18 19.03 6.39
CA ALA A 162 15.89 19.04 7.83
C ALA A 162 16.27 20.36 8.53
N PHE A 163 17.15 21.17 7.95
CA PHE A 163 17.67 22.42 8.56
C PHE A 163 17.99 23.54 7.56
N VAL A 164 17.59 23.39 6.30
CA VAL A 164 17.80 24.37 5.23
C VAL A 164 16.48 24.75 4.60
N ASP A 165 16.19 26.05 4.56
CA ASP A 165 15.07 26.62 3.84
C ASP A 165 15.50 27.00 2.41
N GLY A 166 14.68 26.60 1.43
CA GLY A 166 14.86 26.97 0.02
C GLY A 166 15.63 25.95 -0.83
N VAL A 167 15.54 26.12 -2.15
CA VAL A 167 16.20 25.29 -3.16
C VAL A 167 16.92 26.21 -4.14
N GLY A 168 18.08 25.80 -4.65
CA GLY A 168 18.90 26.55 -5.59
C GLY A 168 20.11 27.21 -4.94
N ARG A 169 20.48 28.41 -5.41
CA ARG A 169 21.60 29.23 -4.90
C ARG A 169 21.17 30.56 -4.27
N MET A 170 19.92 30.97 -4.50
CA MET A 170 19.37 32.25 -4.09
C MET A 170 18.22 32.02 -3.11
N GLY A 171 18.08 32.88 -2.10
CA GLY A 171 17.01 32.74 -1.10
C GLY A 171 17.11 31.47 -0.25
N ILE A 172 18.32 30.89 -0.15
CA ILE A 172 18.61 29.74 0.69
C ILE A 172 19.24 30.18 2.01
N SER A 173 18.79 29.60 3.11
CA SER A 173 19.34 29.88 4.45
C SER A 173 19.19 28.68 5.37
N LEU A 174 19.99 28.64 6.44
CA LEU A 174 19.70 27.74 7.55
C LEU A 174 18.35 28.14 8.17
N SER A 175 17.52 27.16 8.50
CA SER A 175 16.21 27.41 9.10
C SER A 175 16.36 28.12 10.45
N ALA A 176 15.40 28.99 10.78
CA ALA A 176 15.47 29.79 12.00
C ALA A 176 15.55 28.91 13.26
N GLY A 177 16.62 29.06 14.05
CA GLY A 177 16.86 28.29 15.27
C GLY A 177 17.51 26.92 15.05
N ALA A 178 17.85 26.54 13.82
CA ALA A 178 18.64 25.35 13.55
C ALA A 178 20.12 25.61 13.84
N GLU A 179 20.75 24.77 14.67
CA GLU A 179 22.19 24.80 14.97
C GLU A 179 22.88 23.50 14.52
N PRO A 180 22.91 23.21 13.20
CA PRO A 180 23.51 21.98 12.69
C PRO A 180 25.04 22.01 12.74
N PHE A 181 25.65 20.89 13.10
CA PHE A 181 27.10 20.71 13.13
C PHE A 181 27.52 19.36 12.55
N VAL A 182 28.80 19.21 12.26
CA VAL A 182 29.38 17.94 11.79
C VAL A 182 30.41 17.38 12.76
N ASP A 183 30.48 16.06 12.89
CA ASP A 183 31.53 15.35 13.64
C ASP A 183 32.33 14.42 12.70
N PHE A 184 33.61 14.74 12.48
CA PHE A 184 34.52 13.99 11.60
C PHE A 184 35.09 12.72 12.24
N VAL A 185 34.83 12.43 13.51
CA VAL A 185 35.34 11.21 14.15
C VAL A 185 34.22 10.19 14.27
N LYS A 186 33.38 10.25 15.32
CA LYS A 186 32.29 9.28 15.61
C LYS A 186 32.62 7.83 15.21
N GLU A 187 33.79 7.36 15.63
CA GLU A 187 34.29 6.00 15.38
C GLU A 187 33.96 5.08 16.55
N HIS A 188 33.89 3.77 16.29
CA HIS A 188 33.59 2.80 17.33
C HIS A 188 34.70 2.73 18.39
N GLY A 189 34.34 2.97 19.66
CA GLY A 189 35.25 2.93 20.79
C GLY A 189 36.09 4.20 20.97
N SER A 190 35.93 5.22 20.12
CA SER A 190 36.62 6.50 20.24
C SER A 190 35.79 7.51 21.04
N ARG A 191 36.43 8.25 21.94
CA ARG A 191 35.85 9.43 22.62
C ARG A 191 36.28 10.75 21.99
N LYS A 192 37.17 10.71 20.99
CA LYS A 192 37.62 11.92 20.29
C LYS A 192 36.45 12.47 19.49
N LYS A 193 36.33 13.79 19.46
CA LYS A 193 35.38 14.52 18.64
C LYS A 193 36.13 15.57 17.85
N GLN A 194 35.76 15.74 16.59
CA GLN A 194 36.26 16.83 15.78
C GLN A 194 35.04 17.48 15.14
N VAL A 195 34.53 18.48 15.86
CA VAL A 195 33.23 19.10 15.58
C VAL A 195 33.43 20.46 14.96
N PHE A 196 32.67 20.74 13.90
CA PHE A 196 32.62 22.05 13.24
C PHE A 196 31.18 22.41 12.92
N ASP A 197 30.85 23.69 13.08
CA ASP A 197 29.51 24.19 12.79
C ASP A 197 29.30 24.30 11.28
N ILE A 198 28.06 24.05 10.84
CA ILE A 198 27.62 24.41 9.50
C ILE A 198 27.21 25.89 9.55
N THR A 199 28.02 26.75 8.93
CA THR A 199 27.87 28.21 8.99
C THR A 199 26.98 28.78 7.90
N GLY A 200 26.61 27.96 6.90
CA GLY A 200 25.69 28.36 5.86
C GLY A 200 25.50 27.30 4.78
N VAL A 201 24.77 27.69 3.74
CA VAL A 201 24.40 26.83 2.61
C VAL A 201 24.96 27.45 1.33
N ALA A 202 25.69 26.67 0.55
CA ALA A 202 26.22 27.10 -0.74
C ALA A 202 25.22 26.83 -1.88
N MET A 203 24.56 25.66 -1.84
CA MET A 203 23.44 25.35 -2.72
C MET A 203 22.62 24.15 -2.25
N VAL A 204 21.37 24.09 -2.69
CA VAL A 204 20.55 22.88 -2.68
C VAL A 204 20.18 22.58 -4.13
N HIS A 205 20.60 21.43 -4.66
CA HIS A 205 20.46 21.13 -6.09
C HIS A 205 18.97 20.85 -6.45
N PRO A 206 18.40 21.47 -7.50
CA PRO A 206 16.97 21.33 -7.81
C PRO A 206 16.61 20.02 -8.53
N TYR A 207 17.58 19.40 -9.23
CA TYR A 207 17.40 18.12 -9.93
C TYR A 207 17.95 16.90 -9.17
N TRP A 208 19.25 16.90 -8.83
CA TRP A 208 19.89 15.85 -8.05
C TRP A 208 19.59 15.95 -6.55
N ASP A 209 19.52 14.80 -5.86
CA ASP A 209 19.46 14.72 -4.40
C ASP A 209 20.83 15.03 -3.78
N MET A 210 21.23 16.31 -3.85
CA MET A 210 22.53 16.80 -3.44
C MET A 210 22.42 18.23 -2.90
N ALA A 211 23.15 18.52 -1.83
CA ALA A 211 23.34 19.86 -1.27
C ALA A 211 24.81 20.11 -0.94
N LEU A 212 25.20 21.39 -1.00
CA LEU A 212 26.52 21.88 -0.60
C LEU A 212 26.37 22.83 0.59
N LEU A 213 27.06 22.53 1.68
CA LEU A 213 27.03 23.27 2.94
C LEU A 213 28.40 23.91 3.20
N LYS A 214 28.40 25.05 3.88
CA LYS A 214 29.62 25.76 4.29
C LYS A 214 29.92 25.43 5.75
N LEU A 215 31.16 25.07 6.05
CA LEU A 215 31.64 24.85 7.41
C LEU A 215 32.37 26.07 7.96
N GLY A 216 32.51 26.13 9.28
CA GLY A 216 33.45 27.04 9.95
C GLY A 216 34.92 26.76 9.58
N GLU A 217 35.84 27.54 10.14
CA GLU A 217 37.28 27.40 9.86
C GLU A 217 37.80 25.98 10.17
N LEU A 218 38.31 25.30 9.14
CA LEU A 218 38.96 24.00 9.26
C LEU A 218 40.47 24.18 9.48
N PRO A 219 41.15 23.27 10.21
CA PRO A 219 42.60 23.31 10.35
C PRO A 219 43.33 23.20 9.00
N ASP A 220 44.45 23.90 8.86
CA ASP A 220 45.31 23.83 7.67
C ASP A 220 45.69 22.38 7.35
N GLY A 221 45.46 21.97 6.10
CA GLY A 221 45.76 20.62 5.63
C GLY A 221 44.70 19.56 5.96
N HIS A 222 43.49 19.95 6.40
CA HIS A 222 42.37 19.02 6.52
C HIS A 222 42.09 18.33 5.17
N PRO A 223 41.96 16.99 5.12
CA PRO A 223 41.73 16.28 3.86
C PRO A 223 40.45 16.71 3.16
N CYS A 224 40.54 16.91 1.85
CA CYS A 224 39.45 17.25 0.96
C CYS A 224 39.48 16.31 -0.25
N LEU A 225 38.30 15.86 -0.68
CA LEU A 225 38.16 14.86 -1.74
C LEU A 225 37.86 15.50 -3.08
N ARG A 226 38.33 14.83 -4.15
CA ARG A 226 38.03 15.20 -5.52
C ARG A 226 36.97 14.29 -6.08
N LEU A 227 36.10 14.84 -6.92
CA LEU A 227 35.08 14.09 -7.66
C LEU A 227 35.62 13.66 -9.03
N THR A 228 35.30 12.43 -9.45
CA THR A 228 35.69 11.92 -10.77
C THR A 228 34.88 12.58 -11.89
N GLN A 229 35.42 12.57 -13.10
CA GLN A 229 34.68 12.82 -14.34
C GLN A 229 34.44 11.54 -15.16
N GLN A 230 34.91 10.39 -14.68
CA GLN A 230 34.70 9.10 -15.34
C GLN A 230 33.25 8.64 -15.17
N GLN A 231 32.67 8.11 -16.24
CA GLN A 231 31.30 7.65 -16.24
C GLN A 231 31.20 6.30 -15.50
N PRO A 232 30.15 6.06 -14.69
CA PRO A 232 29.95 4.78 -14.02
C PRO A 232 29.92 3.58 -14.97
N ASP A 233 29.40 3.78 -16.19
CA ASP A 233 29.28 2.79 -17.25
C ASP A 233 30.64 2.21 -17.67
N ASP A 234 31.69 3.03 -17.64
CA ASP A 234 33.06 2.61 -17.96
C ASP A 234 33.71 1.79 -16.82
N MET A 235 33.04 1.70 -15.68
CA MET A 235 33.59 1.16 -14.44
C MET A 235 32.73 0.03 -13.85
N LEU A 236 31.79 -0.52 -14.62
CA LEU A 236 30.92 -1.61 -14.19
C LEU A 236 31.72 -2.78 -13.61
N GLY A 237 31.36 -3.23 -12.40
CA GLY A 237 32.03 -4.32 -11.69
C GLY A 237 33.31 -3.95 -10.95
N HIS A 238 33.80 -2.70 -11.06
CA HIS A 238 34.95 -2.22 -10.31
C HIS A 238 34.69 -2.21 -8.80
N ASP A 239 35.73 -2.52 -8.02
CA ASP A 239 35.66 -2.45 -6.56
C ASP A 239 35.62 -1.00 -6.07
N ILE A 240 34.73 -0.77 -5.11
CA ILE A 240 34.48 0.51 -4.46
C ILE A 240 34.44 0.34 -2.94
N VAL A 241 34.54 1.45 -2.23
CA VAL A 241 34.15 1.50 -0.81
C VAL A 241 33.20 2.67 -0.58
N VAL A 242 32.20 2.45 0.27
CA VAL A 242 31.30 3.50 0.74
C VAL A 242 31.67 3.84 2.17
N ILE A 243 31.81 5.12 2.48
CA ILE A 243 32.18 5.60 3.83
C ILE A 243 31.08 6.48 4.38
N GLY A 244 30.54 6.09 5.54
CA GLY A 244 29.49 6.85 6.23
C GLY A 244 29.02 6.23 7.53
N TYR A 245 27.84 6.64 7.99
CA TYR A 245 27.33 6.37 9.33
C TYR A 245 26.00 5.59 9.28
N PRO A 246 26.04 4.26 9.06
CA PRO A 246 24.84 3.44 9.09
C PRO A 246 24.23 3.42 10.51
N ALA A 247 22.97 3.84 10.61
CA ALA A 247 22.14 3.88 11.81
C ALA A 247 21.35 2.59 12.02
N ARG A 248 20.87 2.38 13.25
CA ARG A 248 19.93 1.31 13.58
C ARG A 248 18.54 1.69 13.10
N ASP A 249 17.88 0.78 12.37
CA ASP A 249 16.56 1.03 11.78
C ASP A 249 15.62 -0.14 12.09
N GLU A 250 14.83 -0.03 13.16
CA GLU A 250 13.96 -1.12 13.64
C GLU A 250 12.60 -1.18 12.92
N GLU A 251 12.23 -0.11 12.22
CA GLU A 251 10.95 0.02 11.52
C GLU A 251 11.02 -0.46 10.06
N ARG A 252 12.20 -0.43 9.43
CA ARG A 252 12.37 -0.75 7.99
C ARG A 252 13.20 -1.99 7.69
N ASN A 253 13.90 -2.59 8.67
CA ASN A 253 14.81 -3.73 8.45
C ASN A 253 14.74 -4.79 9.57
N ALA A 254 14.89 -6.07 9.23
CA ALA A 254 14.83 -7.16 10.22
C ALA A 254 15.96 -7.07 11.27
N ALA A 255 15.60 -7.02 12.56
CA ALA A 255 16.58 -6.82 13.63
C ALA A 255 17.66 -7.94 13.70
N GLN A 256 17.32 -9.19 13.37
CA GLN A 256 18.26 -10.32 13.42
C GLN A 256 19.36 -10.25 12.36
N VAL A 257 19.00 -9.79 11.17
CA VAL A 257 19.86 -9.62 10.00
C VAL A 257 20.81 -8.44 10.21
N GLN A 258 20.29 -7.30 10.70
CA GLN A 258 21.10 -6.15 11.04
C GLN A 258 22.14 -6.52 12.10
N ARG A 259 21.75 -7.33 13.10
CA ARG A 259 22.68 -7.85 14.13
C ARG A 259 23.77 -8.72 13.52
N GLN A 260 23.45 -9.55 12.52
CA GLN A 260 24.40 -10.42 11.84
C GLN A 260 25.44 -9.64 11.03
N VAL A 261 25.04 -8.64 10.25
CA VAL A 261 25.98 -7.94 9.33
C VAL A 261 26.68 -6.76 9.97
N PHE A 262 26.00 -5.99 10.82
CA PHE A 262 26.61 -4.84 11.49
C PHE A 262 27.17 -5.22 12.88
N GLY A 263 27.03 -6.47 13.32
CA GLY A 263 27.62 -6.94 14.57
C GLY A 263 27.08 -6.21 15.81
N GLN A 264 25.82 -5.76 15.75
CA GLN A 264 25.11 -5.01 16.80
C GLN A 264 25.67 -3.62 17.14
N ILE A 265 26.59 -3.11 16.33
CA ILE A 265 27.22 -1.79 16.52
C ILE A 265 26.67 -0.84 15.45
N TYR A 266 26.00 0.24 15.83
CA TYR A 266 25.41 1.21 14.89
C TYR A 266 25.88 2.62 15.20
N ASP A 267 25.50 3.58 14.36
CA ASP A 267 25.67 5.02 14.60
C ASP A 267 27.14 5.48 14.64
N VAL A 268 28.04 4.66 14.09
CA VAL A 268 29.50 4.86 14.03
C VAL A 268 29.98 4.87 12.58
N LYS A 269 31.12 5.52 12.33
CA LYS A 269 31.76 5.55 11.01
C LYS A 269 32.16 4.15 10.57
N ARG A 270 31.79 3.79 9.33
CA ARG A 270 32.10 2.49 8.72
C ARG A 270 32.68 2.60 7.32
N LEU A 271 33.52 1.62 6.98
CA LEU A 271 34.00 1.34 5.64
C LEU A 271 33.18 0.17 5.05
N MET A 272 32.40 0.42 4.01
CA MET A 272 31.45 -0.54 3.44
C MET A 272 31.89 -0.91 2.02
N PRO A 273 32.60 -2.04 1.83
CA PRO A 273 33.12 -2.44 0.52
C PRO A 273 32.01 -2.97 -0.41
N GLY A 274 32.17 -2.74 -1.71
CA GLY A 274 31.21 -3.11 -2.74
C GLY A 274 31.78 -3.03 -4.14
N LYS A 275 30.92 -3.20 -5.15
CA LYS A 275 31.25 -3.01 -6.57
C LYS A 275 30.25 -2.05 -7.23
N ILE A 276 30.66 -1.45 -8.33
CA ILE A 276 29.75 -0.72 -9.23
C ILE A 276 28.84 -1.72 -9.92
N GLY A 277 27.56 -1.37 -9.97
CA GLY A 277 26.46 -2.21 -10.41
C GLY A 277 25.66 -2.80 -9.26
N GLY A 278 24.52 -3.38 -9.60
CA GLY A 278 23.65 -4.04 -8.62
C GLY A 278 24.09 -5.47 -8.28
N ALA A 279 23.11 -6.28 -7.95
CA ALA A 279 23.17 -7.71 -7.73
C ALA A 279 22.09 -8.38 -8.59
N GLY A 280 22.19 -9.70 -8.77
CA GLY A 280 21.27 -10.47 -9.62
C GLY A 280 21.15 -9.89 -11.04
N ALA A 281 19.91 -9.65 -11.48
CA ALA A 281 19.59 -9.13 -12.81
C ALA A 281 20.16 -7.72 -13.10
N THR A 282 20.54 -6.96 -12.07
CA THR A 282 21.12 -5.61 -12.19
C THR A 282 22.64 -5.58 -12.03
N ALA A 283 23.29 -6.74 -11.87
CA ALA A 283 24.75 -6.83 -11.76
C ALA A 283 25.50 -6.34 -13.01
N GLY A 284 24.84 -6.40 -14.18
CA GLY A 284 25.36 -5.92 -15.46
C GLY A 284 25.00 -4.47 -15.80
N GLN A 285 24.46 -3.70 -14.85
CA GLN A 285 23.99 -2.34 -15.09
C GLN A 285 24.74 -1.36 -14.19
N ALA A 286 25.39 -0.35 -14.77
CA ALA A 286 26.04 0.72 -14.00
C ALA A 286 25.07 1.83 -13.61
N ARG A 287 23.94 1.95 -14.32
CA ARG A 287 22.92 2.98 -14.15
C ARG A 287 21.51 2.44 -14.33
N LEU A 288 20.54 3.12 -13.73
CA LEU A 288 19.12 2.98 -14.05
C LEU A 288 18.37 4.30 -13.82
N ARG A 289 17.17 4.40 -14.39
CA ARG A 289 16.24 5.51 -14.09
C ARG A 289 15.61 5.28 -12.73
N TYR A 290 15.87 6.19 -11.80
CA TYR A 290 15.35 6.15 -10.44
C TYR A 290 14.56 7.42 -10.14
N PRO A 291 13.34 7.33 -9.59
CA PRO A 291 12.58 8.50 -9.19
C PRO A 291 13.25 9.19 -8.00
N SER A 292 13.54 10.48 -8.13
CA SER A 292 14.13 11.33 -7.09
C SER A 292 13.44 12.69 -7.15
N TYR A 293 12.62 13.00 -6.14
CA TYR A 293 11.72 14.16 -6.14
C TYR A 293 10.83 14.19 -7.42
N GLU A 294 10.68 15.34 -8.08
CA GLU A 294 9.89 15.50 -9.32
C GLU A 294 10.60 14.98 -10.58
N GLN A 295 11.71 14.24 -10.45
CA GLN A 295 12.60 13.93 -11.56
C GLN A 295 12.90 12.42 -11.65
N ASP A 296 12.94 11.89 -12.87
CA ASP A 296 13.51 10.57 -13.15
C ASP A 296 15.00 10.71 -13.48
N VAL A 297 15.84 10.46 -12.48
CA VAL A 297 17.28 10.68 -12.58
C VAL A 297 18.01 9.43 -13.06
N SER A 298 19.11 9.60 -13.80
CA SER A 298 19.98 8.50 -14.23
C SER A 298 20.97 8.15 -13.10
N ALA A 299 20.50 7.40 -12.10
CA ALA A 299 21.26 7.08 -10.89
C ALA A 299 22.36 6.04 -11.16
N MET A 300 23.53 6.23 -10.56
CA MET A 300 24.61 5.23 -10.54
C MET A 300 24.26 4.09 -9.58
N LEU A 301 24.62 2.86 -9.94
CA LEU A 301 24.39 1.67 -9.12
C LEU A 301 25.65 1.19 -8.39
N HIS A 302 25.48 0.72 -7.16
CA HIS A 302 26.51 -0.01 -6.43
C HIS A 302 25.94 -1.06 -5.47
N ASN A 303 26.77 -2.01 -5.03
CA ASN A 303 26.31 -3.17 -4.24
C ASN A 303 26.99 -3.30 -2.85
N ALA A 304 27.32 -2.17 -2.22
CA ALA A 304 27.84 -2.13 -0.84
C ALA A 304 26.73 -2.29 0.20
N SER A 305 27.02 -2.87 1.38
CA SER A 305 26.03 -3.03 2.46
C SER A 305 25.85 -1.73 3.25
N THR A 306 24.75 -1.01 3.04
CA THR A 306 24.39 0.27 3.72
C THR A 306 23.12 0.10 4.60
N LEU A 307 22.78 1.13 5.40
CA LEU A 307 21.54 1.23 6.21
C LEU A 307 21.05 2.69 6.23
N GLY A 308 19.85 2.94 6.80
CA GLY A 308 19.40 4.31 7.12
C GLY A 308 20.49 5.09 7.88
N GLY A 309 20.64 6.39 7.62
CA GLY A 309 21.77 7.20 8.14
C GLY A 309 23.03 7.19 7.26
N ALA A 310 23.18 6.22 6.35
CA ALA A 310 24.23 6.24 5.34
C ALA A 310 23.94 7.20 4.17
N SER A 311 22.75 7.81 4.10
CA SER A 311 22.45 8.88 3.14
C SER A 311 23.52 9.98 3.21
N GLY A 312 24.07 10.32 2.06
CA GLY A 312 25.13 11.31 1.91
C GLY A 312 26.54 10.71 1.99
N SER A 313 26.66 9.38 2.07
CA SER A 313 27.96 8.70 2.04
C SER A 313 28.66 8.85 0.69
N LEU A 314 29.99 8.98 0.75
CA LEU A 314 30.83 8.98 -0.45
C LEU A 314 31.03 7.57 -1.00
N VAL A 315 30.97 7.42 -2.32
CA VAL A 315 31.34 6.20 -3.05
C VAL A 315 32.74 6.40 -3.65
N LEU A 316 33.75 5.72 -3.13
CA LEU A 316 35.17 5.95 -3.48
C LEU A 316 35.68 4.97 -4.55
N ASN A 317 36.44 5.50 -5.51
CA ASN A 317 37.23 4.70 -6.45
C ASN A 317 38.53 4.21 -5.80
N LEU A 318 38.73 2.90 -5.74
CA LEU A 318 39.91 2.29 -5.14
C LEU A 318 41.17 2.34 -6.01
N THR A 319 41.05 2.76 -7.27
CA THR A 319 42.19 2.95 -8.17
C THR A 319 42.75 4.37 -8.12
N THR A 320 41.89 5.38 -8.01
CA THR A 320 42.31 6.79 -8.10
C THR A 320 42.20 7.56 -6.78
N GLY A 321 41.38 7.08 -5.83
CA GLY A 321 41.05 7.81 -4.60
C GLY A 321 40.04 8.96 -4.82
N ASP A 322 39.45 9.08 -6.00
CA ASP A 322 38.42 10.08 -6.28
C ASP A 322 37.01 9.53 -5.98
N VAL A 323 36.08 10.42 -5.68
CA VAL A 323 34.67 10.09 -5.39
C VAL A 323 33.91 9.87 -6.71
N LEU A 324 33.26 8.72 -6.82
CA LEU A 324 32.44 8.29 -7.95
C LEU A 324 30.99 8.75 -7.86
N GLY A 325 30.47 8.89 -6.64
CA GLY A 325 29.10 9.33 -6.43
C GLY A 325 28.74 9.56 -4.97
N LEU A 326 27.54 10.13 -4.78
CA LEU A 326 26.92 10.44 -3.49
C LEU A 326 25.75 9.48 -3.27
N HIS A 327 25.86 8.55 -2.32
CA HIS A 327 24.82 7.57 -2.02
C HIS A 327 23.56 8.24 -1.48
N PHE A 328 22.38 7.89 -1.99
CA PHE A 328 21.11 8.51 -1.57
C PHE A 328 19.92 7.56 -1.39
N ALA A 329 19.96 6.37 -2.00
CA ALA A 329 18.87 5.39 -1.89
C ALA A 329 19.37 3.97 -2.18
N GLY A 330 18.48 2.98 -2.06
CA GLY A 330 18.74 1.61 -2.51
C GLY A 330 17.51 0.72 -2.48
N GLU A 331 17.54 -0.33 -3.31
CA GLU A 331 16.58 -1.42 -3.34
C GLU A 331 17.28 -2.72 -2.98
N TYR A 332 16.70 -3.44 -2.04
CA TYR A 332 17.40 -4.47 -1.31
C TYR A 332 17.74 -5.72 -2.16
N LEU A 333 18.96 -6.27 -2.01
CA LEU A 333 19.58 -7.38 -2.80
C LEU A 333 19.57 -7.12 -4.31
N ARG A 334 19.17 -5.92 -4.74
CA ARG A 334 19.14 -5.49 -6.13
C ARG A 334 20.22 -4.45 -6.36
N PHE A 335 20.19 -3.28 -5.74
CA PHE A 335 21.21 -2.25 -5.95
C PHE A 335 21.08 -1.12 -4.92
N ASN A 336 22.14 -0.35 -4.73
CA ASN A 336 22.06 0.99 -4.15
C ASN A 336 22.22 2.04 -5.24
N CYS A 337 21.61 3.22 -5.03
CA CYS A 337 21.65 4.36 -5.91
C CYS A 337 22.57 5.46 -5.36
N ALA A 338 23.35 6.06 -6.25
CA ALA A 338 24.17 7.22 -5.99
C ALA A 338 23.99 8.28 -7.09
N VAL A 339 24.09 9.55 -6.71
CA VAL A 339 24.23 10.66 -7.67
C VAL A 339 25.62 10.52 -8.31
N PRO A 340 25.74 10.38 -9.64
CA PRO A 340 27.04 10.19 -10.28
C PRO A 340 27.86 11.49 -10.28
N ALA A 341 29.09 11.43 -9.76
CA ALA A 341 29.98 12.60 -9.67
C ALA A 341 30.33 13.20 -11.05
N ALA A 342 30.40 12.37 -12.09
CA ALA A 342 30.64 12.82 -13.45
C ALA A 342 29.52 13.72 -14.01
N GLU A 343 28.27 13.52 -13.59
CA GLU A 343 27.16 14.40 -13.97
C GLU A 343 27.30 15.76 -13.26
N LEU A 344 27.67 15.76 -11.98
CA LEU A 344 27.91 16.99 -11.22
C LEU A 344 29.04 17.83 -11.81
N ALA A 345 30.07 17.20 -12.39
CA ALA A 345 31.18 17.88 -13.08
C ALA A 345 30.76 18.62 -14.36
N THR A 346 29.54 18.37 -14.84
CA THR A 346 28.97 19.03 -16.03
C THR A 346 27.98 20.14 -15.67
N ASP A 347 27.70 20.37 -14.38
CA ASP A 347 26.94 21.52 -13.91
C ASP A 347 27.87 22.68 -13.54
N ALA A 348 27.81 23.77 -14.32
CA ALA A 348 28.62 24.97 -14.07
C ALA A 348 28.39 25.54 -12.66
N ARG A 349 27.17 25.44 -12.10
CA ARG A 349 26.86 25.99 -10.78
C ARG A 349 27.54 25.21 -9.65
N VAL A 350 27.73 23.90 -9.85
CA VAL A 350 28.47 23.04 -8.91
C VAL A 350 29.97 23.31 -9.01
N VAL A 351 30.48 23.52 -10.23
CA VAL A 351 31.89 23.90 -10.45
C VAL A 351 32.19 25.27 -9.83
N ASP A 352 31.33 26.26 -10.05
CA ASP A 352 31.45 27.62 -9.52
C ASP A 352 31.33 27.67 -7.99
N ALA A 353 30.63 26.71 -7.39
CA ALA A 353 30.53 26.59 -5.94
C ALA A 353 31.86 26.18 -5.27
N GLY A 354 32.88 25.76 -6.05
CA GLY A 354 34.21 25.42 -5.54
C GLY A 354 34.43 23.93 -5.31
N VAL A 355 33.63 23.04 -5.92
CA VAL A 355 33.83 21.59 -5.82
C VAL A 355 35.09 21.18 -6.60
N HIS A 356 35.97 20.42 -5.95
CA HIS A 356 37.21 19.91 -6.53
C HIS A 356 36.92 18.68 -7.42
N PHE A 357 37.32 18.75 -8.70
CA PHE A 357 37.20 17.64 -9.65
C PHE A 357 38.58 17.12 -10.10
N ALA A 358 38.66 15.83 -10.42
CA ALA A 358 39.85 15.17 -10.95
C ALA A 358 40.07 15.48 -12.45
N GLY A 359 40.25 16.76 -12.78
CA GLY A 359 40.46 17.27 -14.15
C GLY A 359 39.77 18.62 -14.38
N LYS A 360 39.93 19.22 -15.59
CA LYS A 360 39.17 20.42 -15.96
C LYS A 360 37.69 20.05 -16.12
N ALA A 361 36.82 20.55 -15.24
CA ALA A 361 35.38 20.33 -15.33
C ALA A 361 34.84 20.91 -16.64
N ARG A 362 33.84 20.24 -17.24
CA ARG A 362 33.43 20.54 -18.62
C ARG A 362 32.50 21.74 -18.75
N GLY A 363 31.73 22.06 -17.69
CA GLY A 363 30.80 23.20 -17.67
C GLY A 363 29.60 23.05 -18.62
N ASP A 364 28.41 23.29 -18.09
CA ASP A 364 27.05 23.24 -18.69
C ASP A 364 26.84 22.46 -20.01
N LEU A 365 26.62 21.14 -19.90
CA LEU A 365 26.35 20.23 -21.02
C LEU A 365 25.00 19.50 -21.02
N GLY A 366 24.04 19.78 -20.12
CA GLY A 366 22.71 19.16 -20.29
C GLY A 366 21.73 19.11 -19.14
N ALA A 367 20.56 18.53 -19.47
CA ALA A 367 19.40 18.04 -18.71
C ALA A 367 18.82 18.87 -17.53
N TRP A 368 19.63 19.32 -16.58
CA TRP A 368 19.17 20.03 -15.37
C TRP A 368 19.06 21.54 -15.53
N ARG A 369 19.46 22.10 -16.69
CA ARG A 369 19.33 23.52 -17.00
C ARG A 369 17.89 24.03 -16.81
N THR A 370 16.89 23.23 -17.18
CA THR A 370 15.47 23.57 -16.99
C THR A 370 15.08 23.65 -15.51
N ALA A 371 15.59 22.71 -14.68
CA ALA A 371 15.34 22.70 -13.24
C ALA A 371 15.97 23.92 -12.56
N TRP A 372 17.20 24.28 -12.95
CA TRP A 372 17.84 25.51 -12.47
C TRP A 372 17.14 26.78 -12.96
N ASN A 373 16.74 26.84 -14.23
CA ASN A 373 16.03 28.00 -14.75
C ASN A 373 14.72 28.26 -14.01
N ARG A 374 13.98 27.21 -13.65
CA ARG A 374 12.74 27.33 -12.86
C ARG A 374 12.98 28.01 -11.51
N VAL A 375 14.09 27.66 -10.86
CA VAL A 375 14.44 28.16 -9.52
C VAL A 375 15.12 29.53 -9.59
N GLU A 376 15.92 29.81 -10.62
CA GLU A 376 16.67 31.07 -10.77
C GLU A 376 15.87 32.19 -11.48
N HIS A 377 14.93 31.88 -12.40
CA HIS A 377 14.06 32.89 -13.05
C HIS A 377 12.83 33.27 -12.22
N ALA A 378 12.65 32.66 -11.04
CA ALA A 378 11.67 33.09 -10.05
C ALA A 378 12.15 34.31 -9.21
N ALA A 379 13.39 34.79 -9.43
CA ALA A 379 13.90 36.04 -8.90
C ALA A 379 13.73 37.19 -9.92
N PRO A 380 13.41 38.44 -9.50
CA PRO A 380 13.09 39.52 -10.43
C PRO A 380 14.34 39.95 -11.22
N VAL A 381 14.22 40.02 -12.54
CA VAL A 381 15.20 40.65 -13.43
C VAL A 381 15.04 42.17 -13.30
N GLU A 382 16.11 42.86 -12.90
CA GLU A 382 16.21 44.32 -13.03
C GLU A 382 16.29 44.67 -14.52
N ASP A 383 15.25 45.31 -15.05
CA ASP A 383 15.25 45.85 -16.40
C ASP A 383 16.13 47.12 -16.47
N ASP A 384 17.20 47.03 -17.25
CA ASP A 384 17.99 48.16 -17.74
C ASP A 384 17.12 49.06 -18.65
N VAL A 385 16.86 50.29 -18.19
CA VAL A 385 16.45 51.41 -19.06
C VAL A 385 17.29 52.63 -18.74
N GLU A 386 18.41 52.78 -19.45
CA GLU A 386 19.00 54.10 -19.74
C GLU A 386 18.12 54.80 -20.78
N ASP A 387 17.44 55.90 -20.44
CA ASP A 387 17.97 57.26 -20.71
C ASP A 387 16.86 58.35 -20.61
N ARG A 388 17.15 59.31 -19.73
CA ARG A 388 16.83 60.76 -19.74
C ARG A 388 15.38 61.27 -19.91
N GLY A 389 14.91 61.93 -18.84
CA GLY A 389 13.98 63.05 -18.97
C GLY A 389 13.32 63.55 -17.69
N SER A 390 14.11 64.20 -16.82
CA SER A 390 13.71 64.98 -15.64
C SER A 390 12.34 65.69 -15.72
N SER A 391 11.47 65.51 -14.71
CA SER A 391 11.04 66.54 -13.73
C SER A 391 9.66 66.21 -13.11
N GLY A 392 9.54 66.41 -11.79
CA GLY A 392 8.24 66.67 -11.15
C GLY A 392 7.77 65.66 -10.09
N ASP A 393 8.00 66.05 -8.84
CA ASP A 393 7.08 65.92 -7.70
C ASP A 393 6.91 64.58 -6.95
N GLY A 394 7.71 64.44 -5.89
CA GLY A 394 7.21 64.33 -4.51
C GLY A 394 6.08 63.34 -4.17
N GLY A 395 6.38 62.04 -4.15
CA GLY A 395 5.52 61.02 -3.53
C GLY A 395 6.31 60.11 -2.60
N VAL A 396 6.23 60.39 -1.29
CA VAL A 396 6.90 59.69 -0.18
C VAL A 396 6.47 58.21 -0.11
N ARG A 397 7.42 57.28 -0.15
CA ARG A 397 7.20 55.85 0.17
C ARG A 397 6.86 55.69 1.67
N PRO A 398 5.85 54.88 2.05
CA PRO A 398 5.52 54.68 3.46
C PRO A 398 6.63 53.88 4.16
N ALA A 399 7.19 54.46 5.22
CA ALA A 399 8.12 53.81 6.11
C ALA A 399 7.37 52.95 7.14
N ILE A 400 7.69 51.66 7.18
CA ILE A 400 7.26 50.75 8.25
C ILE A 400 8.14 51.04 9.46
N ARG A 401 7.55 51.50 10.57
CA ARG A 401 8.21 51.56 11.88
C ARG A 401 7.43 50.68 12.85
N SER A 402 8.11 49.73 13.47
CA SER A 402 7.61 48.99 14.63
C SER A 402 8.07 49.71 15.89
N ASP A 403 7.13 50.14 16.72
CA ASP A 403 7.43 50.50 18.10
C ASP A 403 6.35 49.91 19.01
N GLY A 404 6.78 49.26 20.09
CA GLY A 404 5.91 48.85 21.20
C GLY A 404 4.67 48.02 20.88
N GLY A 405 4.71 47.16 19.84
CA GLY A 405 3.66 46.14 19.62
C GLY A 405 2.47 46.55 18.75
N VAL A 406 2.55 47.64 17.98
CA VAL A 406 1.53 47.95 16.95
C VAL A 406 2.18 48.30 15.62
N VAL A 407 1.82 47.58 14.56
CA VAL A 407 2.13 47.92 13.16
C VAL A 407 0.82 48.32 12.48
N ARG A 408 0.81 49.48 11.83
CA ARG A 408 -0.39 50.07 11.20
C ARG A 408 -0.21 50.09 9.68
N LEU A 409 -1.16 49.51 8.93
CA LEU A 409 -1.21 49.57 7.46
C LEU A 409 -2.65 49.89 7.03
N THR A 410 -2.84 50.85 6.11
CA THR A 410 -4.17 51.35 5.73
C THR A 410 -4.53 50.96 4.30
N VAL A 411 -5.48 50.04 4.12
CA VAL A 411 -6.40 49.93 2.95
C VAL A 411 -7.68 49.17 3.38
N PRO A 412 -8.86 49.39 2.76
CA PRO A 412 -10.08 49.88 3.40
C PRO A 412 -11.00 48.78 3.97
N LEU A 413 -10.79 48.37 5.22
CA LEU A 413 -11.86 47.93 6.14
C LEU A 413 -11.32 47.95 7.58
N GLU A 414 -12.04 48.60 8.51
CA GLU A 414 -11.60 48.83 9.91
C GLU A 414 -12.25 47.83 10.88
N ILE A 415 -11.44 47.10 11.66
CA ILE A 415 -11.86 46.43 12.91
C ILE A 415 -10.77 46.70 13.97
N GLU A 416 -11.14 47.37 15.06
CA GLU A 416 -10.25 47.71 16.20
C GLU A 416 -10.54 46.79 17.40
N LEU A 417 -9.51 46.10 17.90
CA LEU A 417 -9.54 45.33 19.15
C LEU A 417 -8.34 45.72 20.03
N ARG A 418 -8.61 46.17 21.26
CA ARG A 418 -7.61 46.53 22.28
C ARG A 418 -7.70 45.62 23.50
N LEU A 419 -6.60 44.99 23.88
CA LEU A 419 -6.41 44.34 25.17
C LEU A 419 -5.54 45.24 26.05
N GLY A 420 -6.08 45.69 27.18
CA GLY A 420 -5.41 46.57 28.14
C GLY A 420 -4.70 45.80 29.27
N THR A 421 -3.54 46.28 29.69
CA THR A 421 -2.75 45.81 30.84
C THR A 421 -3.29 46.43 32.14
N PRO A 422 -3.28 45.71 33.29
CA PRO A 422 -4.09 46.06 34.45
C PRO A 422 -3.47 47.15 35.32
N ILE A 423 -4.32 48.06 35.83
CA ILE A 423 -3.95 49.05 36.86
C ILE A 423 -4.70 48.72 38.15
N LEU A 424 -3.94 48.53 39.22
CA LEU A 424 -4.38 48.47 40.61
C LEU A 424 -4.99 49.80 41.07
N GLY A 425 -6.14 49.77 41.75
CA GLY A 425 -6.71 50.96 42.39
C GLY A 425 -8.04 50.70 43.11
N ALA A 426 -7.95 50.58 44.43
CA ALA A 426 -8.98 50.24 45.40
C ALA A 426 -10.24 51.14 45.47
N ALA A 427 -11.35 50.50 45.90
CA ALA A 427 -12.42 50.95 46.82
C ALA A 427 -13.82 50.61 46.25
N GLY A 428 -14.76 49.96 46.96
CA GLY A 428 -14.77 49.49 48.34
C GLY A 428 -15.99 48.59 48.62
N MET A 429 -15.81 47.72 49.62
CA MET A 429 -16.76 47.23 50.66
C MET A 429 -18.11 46.62 50.22
N ALA A 430 -18.54 45.43 50.67
CA ALA A 430 -18.37 44.84 52.00
C ALA A 430 -18.53 43.30 52.02
N SER A 431 -17.76 42.65 52.91
CA SER A 431 -17.94 41.29 53.48
C SER A 431 -18.09 41.40 55.00
N PRO A 432 -18.71 40.42 55.69
CA PRO A 432 -17.94 39.41 56.48
C PRO A 432 -18.60 37.99 56.45
N GLY A 433 -17.97 36.81 56.51
CA GLY A 433 -16.74 36.28 57.16
C GLY A 433 -17.11 35.47 58.43
N PRO A 434 -16.34 34.47 58.98
CA PRO A 434 -15.18 33.64 58.53
C PRO A 434 -15.46 32.09 58.69
N ALA A 435 -14.59 31.07 58.47
CA ALA A 435 -13.12 30.92 58.55
C ALA A 435 -12.59 29.62 57.85
N THR A 436 -11.40 29.75 57.22
CA THR A 436 -10.21 28.82 57.10
C THR A 436 -10.39 27.35 56.67
N ASP A 437 -9.60 26.73 55.77
CA ASP A 437 -8.19 26.92 55.42
C ASP A 437 -7.82 26.26 54.06
N ASP A 438 -6.80 26.87 53.44
CA ASP A 438 -5.86 26.53 52.36
C ASP A 438 -6.03 25.39 51.31
N ARG A 439 -5.81 25.85 50.06
CA ARG A 439 -4.99 25.29 48.94
C ARG A 439 -5.60 24.39 47.85
N LEU A 440 -5.33 24.87 46.63
CA LEU A 440 -5.19 24.18 45.33
C LEU A 440 -6.48 23.78 44.59
N ARG A 441 -6.91 24.64 43.66
CA ARG A 441 -7.53 24.22 42.39
C ARG A 441 -7.10 25.17 41.27
N ALA A 442 -6.01 24.79 40.61
CA ALA A 442 -5.79 25.04 39.20
C ALA A 442 -5.80 23.67 38.51
N ASP A 443 -6.32 23.65 37.28
CA ASP A 443 -6.16 22.61 36.26
C ASP A 443 -7.01 21.33 36.40
N ASP A 444 -8.28 21.41 35.98
CA ASP A 444 -8.95 20.29 35.33
C ASP A 444 -8.39 20.17 33.89
N ALA A 445 -7.17 19.66 33.78
CA ALA A 445 -6.73 18.95 32.59
C ALA A 445 -7.32 17.55 32.66
N ILE A 446 -8.02 17.11 31.61
CA ILE A 446 -8.36 15.69 31.45
C ILE A 446 -7.03 14.92 31.39
N ALA A 447 -6.66 14.30 32.51
CA ALA A 447 -5.49 13.45 32.61
C ALA A 447 -5.70 12.20 31.75
N ALA A 448 -4.81 11.98 30.80
CA ALA A 448 -4.78 10.75 30.01
C ALA A 448 -4.56 9.54 30.93
N GLU A 449 -5.40 8.50 30.81
CA GLU A 449 -5.22 7.23 31.51
C GLU A 449 -3.87 6.61 31.13
N LYS A 450 -2.99 6.38 32.12
CA LYS A 450 -1.69 5.75 31.90
C LYS A 450 -1.73 4.29 32.33
N ALA A 451 -1.21 3.41 31.48
CA ALA A 451 -0.91 2.03 31.88
C ALA A 451 0.40 2.03 32.68
N VAL A 452 0.34 1.63 33.95
CA VAL A 452 1.47 1.68 34.89
C VAL A 452 1.81 0.25 35.33
N GLU A 453 3.09 -0.10 35.26
CA GLU A 453 3.59 -1.38 35.77
C GLU A 453 3.62 -1.33 37.30
N PRO A 454 2.93 -2.25 38.00
CA PRO A 454 3.03 -2.33 39.45
C PRO A 454 4.47 -2.56 39.89
N PHE A 455 4.84 -1.99 41.05
CA PHE A 455 6.14 -2.26 41.65
C PHE A 455 6.36 -3.76 41.81
N HIS A 456 7.44 -4.25 41.22
CA HIS A 456 7.94 -5.62 41.35
C HIS A 456 9.47 -5.59 41.41
N GLU A 457 10.05 -6.64 41.97
CA GLU A 457 11.51 -6.81 41.95
C GLU A 457 11.87 -7.84 40.89
N GLU A 458 12.90 -7.56 40.10
CA GLU A 458 13.34 -8.42 38.98
C GLU A 458 14.21 -9.61 39.44
N ASP A 459 14.68 -9.61 40.69
CA ASP A 459 15.52 -10.68 41.26
C ASP A 459 14.70 -11.73 42.02
N TYR A 460 14.43 -12.87 41.40
CA TYR A 460 13.57 -13.91 41.96
C TYR A 460 14.23 -14.84 43.00
N GLU A 461 15.54 -14.74 43.25
CA GLU A 461 16.29 -15.69 44.12
C GLU A 461 15.76 -15.75 45.57
N THR A 462 15.14 -14.66 46.03
CA THR A 462 14.59 -14.56 47.38
C THR A 462 13.19 -15.18 47.52
N ARG A 463 12.55 -15.61 46.43
CA ARG A 463 11.20 -16.17 46.44
C ARG A 463 11.23 -17.65 46.78
N LYS A 464 10.70 -17.98 47.97
CA LYS A 464 10.61 -19.37 48.44
C LYS A 464 9.45 -20.15 47.83
N GLY A 465 8.46 -19.48 47.25
CA GLY A 465 7.28 -20.13 46.70
C GLY A 465 6.27 -20.54 47.76
N TYR A 466 5.49 -21.55 47.43
CA TYR A 466 4.63 -22.29 48.35
C TYR A 466 5.46 -23.04 49.40
N SER A 467 5.04 -22.96 50.66
CA SER A 467 5.62 -23.67 51.81
C SER A 467 4.75 -24.85 52.19
N GLU A 468 5.31 -26.05 52.13
CA GLU A 468 4.62 -27.32 52.41
C GLU A 468 4.26 -27.47 53.88
N ASP A 469 5.04 -26.88 54.80
CA ASP A 469 4.82 -26.97 56.24
C ASP A 469 3.98 -25.78 56.79
N PHE A 470 3.41 -24.95 55.93
CA PHE A 470 2.76 -23.69 56.32
C PHE A 470 1.63 -23.87 57.34
N LEU A 471 0.87 -24.97 57.23
CA LEU A 471 -0.25 -25.27 58.13
C LEU A 471 0.18 -25.99 59.42
N GLY A 472 1.46 -26.33 59.58
CA GLY A 472 1.98 -27.14 60.68
C GLY A 472 1.86 -28.66 60.46
N VAL A 473 1.17 -29.08 59.38
CA VAL A 473 1.13 -30.45 58.87
C VAL A 473 1.65 -30.42 57.43
N PRO A 474 2.60 -31.30 57.05
CA PRO A 474 3.18 -31.29 55.70
C PRO A 474 2.12 -31.50 54.62
N LEU A 475 2.10 -30.58 53.65
CA LEU A 475 1.21 -30.60 52.50
C LEU A 475 2.05 -30.33 51.25
N PRO A 476 2.51 -31.38 50.53
CA PRO A 476 3.40 -31.19 49.40
C PRO A 476 2.68 -30.61 48.17
N LEU A 477 3.48 -30.07 47.23
CA LEU A 477 2.95 -29.65 45.93
C LEU A 477 2.35 -30.82 45.13
N PRO A 478 1.33 -30.58 44.30
CA PRO A 478 0.86 -31.56 43.33
C PRO A 478 1.99 -31.98 42.36
N THR A 479 2.09 -33.28 42.08
CA THR A 479 3.06 -33.82 41.11
C THR A 479 2.48 -33.84 39.70
N VAL A 480 3.27 -33.45 38.70
CA VAL A 480 2.87 -33.55 37.28
C VAL A 480 3.35 -34.87 36.68
N SER A 481 2.42 -35.63 36.11
CA SER A 481 2.70 -36.95 35.52
C SER A 481 3.40 -36.89 34.16
N ASP A 482 3.30 -35.77 33.43
CA ASP A 482 3.93 -35.57 32.11
C ASP A 482 4.62 -34.20 32.06
N LEU A 483 5.91 -34.18 32.44
CA LEU A 483 6.74 -32.98 32.41
C LEU A 483 6.99 -32.47 30.99
N SER A 484 6.73 -33.26 29.94
CA SER A 484 6.87 -32.79 28.55
C SER A 484 5.90 -31.67 28.23
N GLN A 485 4.77 -31.57 28.94
CA GLN A 485 3.75 -30.53 28.76
C GLN A 485 4.05 -29.25 29.55
N VAL A 486 5.07 -29.27 30.41
CA VAL A 486 5.35 -28.21 31.37
C VAL A 486 6.53 -27.36 30.87
N SER A 487 6.47 -26.05 31.12
CA SER A 487 7.60 -25.17 30.85
C SER A 487 8.79 -25.50 31.77
N ARG A 488 10.01 -25.40 31.26
CA ARG A 488 11.24 -25.61 32.03
C ARG A 488 11.91 -24.26 32.31
N LEU A 489 12.38 -24.07 33.53
CA LEU A 489 13.16 -22.91 33.95
C LEU A 489 14.63 -23.08 33.55
N ASP A 490 15.38 -21.99 33.58
CA ASP A 490 16.81 -21.97 33.22
C ASP A 490 17.68 -22.85 34.13
N ASP A 491 17.30 -23.00 35.40
CA ASP A 491 17.95 -23.90 36.37
C ASP A 491 17.58 -25.38 36.19
N GLY A 492 16.64 -25.65 35.28
CA GLY A 492 16.14 -26.98 34.98
C GLY A 492 14.93 -27.42 35.80
N ASP A 493 14.45 -26.61 36.75
CA ASP A 493 13.21 -26.84 37.49
C ASP A 493 11.96 -26.55 36.63
N HIS A 494 10.78 -26.87 37.14
CA HIS A 494 9.47 -26.66 36.50
C HIS A 494 8.52 -25.80 37.35
N VAL A 495 8.94 -25.42 38.55
CA VAL A 495 8.13 -24.64 39.50
C VAL A 495 8.60 -23.19 39.54
N LEU A 496 7.75 -22.27 39.06
CA LEU A 496 7.95 -20.84 39.27
C LEU A 496 7.63 -20.50 40.73
N ARG A 497 8.64 -20.09 41.49
CA ARG A 497 8.49 -19.65 42.87
C ARG A 497 8.29 -18.14 42.92
N TYR A 498 7.20 -17.71 43.56
CA TYR A 498 6.87 -16.33 43.88
C TYR A 498 6.80 -16.13 45.41
N GLN A 499 6.60 -14.90 45.86
CA GLN A 499 6.40 -14.65 47.28
C GLN A 499 5.03 -15.20 47.73
N ASN A 500 5.05 -16.25 48.55
CA ASN A 500 3.89 -16.94 49.15
C ASN A 500 3.11 -17.89 48.22
N PHE A 501 3.51 -18.03 46.95
CA PHE A 501 2.86 -18.96 46.04
C PHE A 501 3.81 -19.50 44.96
N SER A 502 3.43 -20.62 44.35
CA SER A 502 4.16 -21.28 43.28
C SER A 502 3.24 -21.59 42.11
N ILE A 503 3.78 -21.57 40.89
CA ILE A 503 3.03 -21.84 39.65
C ILE A 503 3.79 -22.87 38.81
N VAL A 504 3.05 -23.80 38.21
CA VAL A 504 3.57 -24.70 37.17
C VAL A 504 2.84 -24.40 35.87
N MET A 505 3.58 -24.04 34.81
CA MET A 505 3.00 -23.57 33.54
C MET A 505 2.87 -24.69 32.50
N ASN A 506 1.69 -24.82 31.88
CA ASN A 506 1.53 -25.66 30.71
C ASN A 506 2.01 -24.91 29.47
N LYS A 507 3.06 -25.42 28.82
CA LYS A 507 3.74 -24.71 27.73
C LYS A 507 2.90 -24.58 26.46
N ALA A 508 2.06 -25.58 26.16
CA ALA A 508 1.20 -25.59 24.96
C ALA A 508 -0.06 -24.73 25.14
N ARG A 509 -0.63 -24.73 26.34
CA ARG A 509 -1.80 -23.92 26.69
C ARG A 509 -1.43 -22.48 27.04
N ARG A 510 -0.15 -22.21 27.32
CA ARG A 510 0.39 -20.88 27.68
C ARG A 510 -0.25 -20.29 28.94
N MET A 511 -0.73 -21.16 29.83
CA MET A 511 -1.46 -20.85 31.06
C MET A 511 -0.97 -21.76 32.19
N ALA A 512 -1.19 -21.37 33.44
CA ALA A 512 -0.88 -22.23 34.58
C ALA A 512 -1.62 -23.56 34.48
N LEU A 513 -0.90 -24.66 34.69
CA LEU A 513 -1.49 -25.97 34.93
C LEU A 513 -2.12 -26.01 36.32
N PHE A 514 -1.38 -25.51 37.31
CA PHE A 514 -1.87 -25.25 38.66
C PHE A 514 -1.05 -24.16 39.34
N THR A 515 -1.65 -23.58 40.37
CA THR A 515 -1.01 -22.70 41.34
C THR A 515 -1.20 -23.28 42.74
N ALA A 516 -0.26 -22.98 43.63
CA ALA A 516 -0.30 -23.33 45.05
C ALA A 516 0.06 -22.10 45.86
N ALA A 517 -0.82 -21.65 46.75
CA ALA A 517 -0.64 -20.42 47.52
C ALA A 517 -0.86 -20.67 49.01
N ASN A 518 -0.02 -20.08 49.84
CA ASN A 518 -0.27 -19.99 51.28
C ASN A 518 -0.95 -18.65 51.59
N VAL A 519 -1.98 -18.68 52.43
CA VAL A 519 -2.73 -17.48 52.82
C VAL A 519 -2.69 -17.32 54.33
N ASP A 520 -2.10 -16.23 54.79
CA ASP A 520 -2.18 -15.79 56.18
C ASP A 520 -3.15 -14.61 56.29
N GLY A 521 -4.34 -14.88 56.85
CA GLY A 521 -5.39 -13.89 57.06
C GLY A 521 -5.30 -13.13 58.38
N THR A 522 -4.22 -13.30 59.16
CA THR A 522 -4.05 -12.60 60.44
C THR A 522 -3.79 -11.10 60.23
N ALA A 523 -4.23 -10.28 61.18
CA ALA A 523 -4.06 -8.83 61.11
C ALA A 523 -2.58 -8.41 61.06
N ALA A 524 -1.70 -9.17 61.74
CA ALA A 524 -0.26 -8.93 61.76
C ALA A 524 0.37 -9.15 60.37
N ALA A 525 0.00 -10.24 59.68
CA ALA A 525 0.54 -10.55 58.36
C ALA A 525 -0.02 -9.65 57.24
N LYS A 526 -1.28 -9.20 57.37
CA LYS A 526 -1.94 -8.28 56.41
C LYS A 526 -1.60 -6.81 56.62
N ARG A 527 -1.09 -6.43 57.80
CA ARG A 527 -0.69 -5.07 58.14
C ARG A 527 0.59 -5.06 59.01
N PRO A 528 1.73 -5.51 58.47
CA PRO A 528 2.99 -5.60 59.21
C PRO A 528 3.58 -4.23 59.59
N ASP A 529 3.19 -3.17 58.87
CA ASP A 529 3.53 -1.78 59.19
C ASP A 529 2.25 -0.92 59.19
N PRO A 530 1.72 -0.51 60.35
CA PRO A 530 0.49 0.27 60.43
C PRO A 530 0.57 1.66 59.79
N SER A 531 1.79 2.19 59.60
CA SER A 531 2.04 3.54 59.06
C SER A 531 1.98 3.62 57.54
N LYS A 532 2.00 2.48 56.85
CA LYS A 532 1.97 2.41 55.39
C LYS A 532 0.63 1.88 54.88
N ALA A 533 0.13 2.48 53.81
CA ALA A 533 -1.10 2.02 53.16
C ALA A 533 -0.84 0.70 52.41
N THR A 534 -1.74 -0.26 52.58
CA THR A 534 -1.72 -1.58 51.91
C THR A 534 -2.79 -1.68 50.81
N THR A 535 -3.31 -0.54 50.36
CA THR A 535 -4.29 -0.45 49.27
C THR A 535 -3.65 -0.77 47.92
N ARG A 536 -4.47 -1.17 46.95
CA ARG A 536 -4.05 -1.53 45.58
C ARG A 536 -3.18 -0.44 44.94
N GLY A 537 -3.63 0.81 44.96
CA GLY A 537 -2.87 1.93 44.41
C GLY A 537 -1.57 2.22 45.15
N ALA A 538 -1.58 2.15 46.49
CA ALA A 538 -0.40 2.43 47.30
C ALA A 538 0.73 1.39 47.14
N LEU A 539 0.37 0.12 46.97
CA LEU A 539 1.36 -0.95 46.77
C LEU A 539 1.87 -1.01 45.33
N GLY A 540 1.00 -0.73 44.35
CA GLY A 540 1.32 -0.73 42.93
C GLY A 540 1.97 0.55 42.40
N GLY A 541 1.88 1.67 43.13
CA GLY A 541 2.33 2.98 42.63
C GLY A 541 1.39 3.60 41.61
N LEU A 542 0.09 3.26 41.67
CA LEU A 542 -0.93 3.69 40.72
C LEU A 542 -1.63 4.96 41.22
N GLY A 543 -1.84 5.93 40.34
CA GLY A 543 -2.71 7.09 40.57
C GLY A 543 -4.20 6.72 40.56
N GLU A 544 -5.08 7.70 40.80
CA GLU A 544 -6.54 7.48 40.88
C GLU A 544 -7.18 6.98 39.57
N SER A 545 -6.52 7.19 38.42
CA SER A 545 -7.00 6.88 37.07
C SER A 545 -6.10 5.91 36.28
N ASP A 546 -5.08 5.31 36.92
CA ASP A 546 -4.13 4.44 36.23
C ASP A 546 -4.62 2.98 36.14
N THR A 547 -4.21 2.28 35.09
CA THR A 547 -4.52 0.85 34.88
C THR A 547 -3.26 -0.01 34.93
N GLU A 548 -3.33 -1.22 35.48
CA GLU A 548 -2.15 -2.08 35.60
C GLU A 548 -1.76 -2.74 34.28
N LYS A 549 -0.50 -2.52 33.89
CA LYS A 549 0.16 -3.32 32.86
C LYS A 549 0.76 -4.57 33.52
N TRP A 550 0.31 -5.75 33.11
CA TRP A 550 0.87 -7.02 33.58
C TRP A 550 2.13 -7.35 32.79
N PHE A 551 3.04 -8.10 33.39
CA PHE A 551 4.36 -8.38 32.82
C PHE A 551 4.64 -9.87 32.71
N THR A 552 5.51 -10.24 31.77
CA THR A 552 5.94 -11.61 31.51
C THR A 552 7.01 -12.04 32.50
N ASP A 553 7.06 -13.34 32.82
CA ASP A 553 8.14 -13.90 33.65
C ASP A 553 9.30 -14.35 32.75
N PRO A 554 10.50 -13.77 32.89
CA PRO A 554 11.64 -14.08 32.02
C PRO A 554 12.25 -15.46 32.28
N ARG A 555 11.94 -16.12 33.42
CA ARG A 555 12.50 -17.44 33.77
C ARG A 555 11.92 -18.58 32.93
N ILE A 556 10.92 -18.30 32.11
CA ILE A 556 10.36 -19.23 31.13
C ILE A 556 10.23 -18.54 29.75
N PRO A 557 10.29 -19.29 28.64
CA PRO A 557 10.13 -18.73 27.31
C PRO A 557 8.84 -17.91 27.13
N ALA A 558 8.92 -16.79 26.41
CA ALA A 558 7.75 -15.94 26.13
C ALA A 558 6.60 -16.69 25.41
N LEU A 559 6.94 -17.65 24.54
CA LEU A 559 6.00 -18.54 23.86
C LEU A 559 5.22 -19.47 24.81
N HIS A 560 5.65 -19.64 26.07
CA HIS A 560 4.99 -20.51 27.06
C HIS A 560 4.01 -19.75 27.98
N GLN A 561 3.75 -18.47 27.73
CA GLN A 561 2.84 -17.61 28.48
C GLN A 561 2.05 -16.70 27.52
N LEU A 562 0.86 -16.25 27.92
CA LEU A 562 0.07 -15.28 27.15
C LEU A 562 0.42 -13.87 27.60
N PRO A 563 0.91 -12.98 26.72
CA PRO A 563 1.29 -11.64 27.12
C PRO A 563 0.08 -10.76 27.41
N ASP A 564 0.30 -9.62 28.04
CA ASP A 564 -0.74 -8.65 28.40
C ASP A 564 -1.58 -8.19 27.18
N ARG A 565 -0.92 -8.14 26.01
CA ARG A 565 -1.54 -7.80 24.73
C ARG A 565 -2.70 -8.74 24.36
N PHE A 566 -2.61 -10.02 24.72
CA PHE A 566 -3.69 -10.99 24.50
C PHE A 566 -4.99 -10.53 25.16
N PHE A 567 -4.92 -10.11 26.42
CA PHE A 567 -6.09 -9.71 27.21
C PHE A 567 -6.56 -8.29 26.90
N THR A 568 -5.67 -7.41 26.41
CA THR A 568 -6.03 -6.02 26.08
C THR A 568 -6.55 -5.86 24.65
N LYS A 569 -6.29 -6.83 23.76
CA LYS A 569 -6.75 -6.87 22.37
C LYS A 569 -7.66 -8.07 22.06
N ASP A 570 -8.41 -8.54 23.04
CA ASP A 570 -9.35 -9.67 22.92
C ASP A 570 -10.80 -9.27 22.58
N ARG A 571 -11.06 -7.98 22.33
CA ARG A 571 -12.42 -7.43 22.13
C ARG A 571 -13.26 -7.44 23.42
N GLN A 572 -12.63 -7.24 24.58
CA GLN A 572 -13.26 -7.24 25.91
C GLN A 572 -13.94 -8.58 26.24
N ALA A 573 -13.43 -9.68 25.68
CA ALA A 573 -14.00 -11.01 25.84
C ALA A 573 -13.71 -11.58 27.23
N PHE A 574 -12.52 -11.29 27.77
CA PHE A 574 -12.02 -11.84 29.01
C PHE A 574 -11.44 -10.74 29.91
N ASP A 575 -11.70 -10.87 31.20
CA ASP A 575 -10.91 -10.20 32.21
C ASP A 575 -9.57 -10.92 32.39
N LYS A 576 -8.56 -10.19 32.87
CA LYS A 576 -7.31 -10.75 33.41
C LYS A 576 -7.62 -11.47 34.74
N GLY A 577 -8.02 -12.73 34.65
CA GLY A 577 -8.43 -13.54 35.80
C GLY A 577 -7.23 -14.02 36.60
N HIS A 578 -7.11 -13.59 37.86
CA HIS A 578 -6.09 -14.08 38.78
C HIS A 578 -6.42 -15.52 39.21
N LEU A 579 -5.45 -16.42 39.17
CA LEU A 579 -5.58 -17.76 39.76
C LEU A 579 -5.20 -17.77 41.25
N VAL A 580 -4.14 -17.02 41.59
CA VAL A 580 -3.81 -16.59 42.95
C VAL A 580 -4.22 -15.13 43.10
N ARG A 581 -5.24 -14.89 43.92
CA ARG A 581 -5.77 -13.55 44.15
C ARG A 581 -4.76 -12.69 44.92
N ARG A 582 -4.64 -11.42 44.51
CA ARG A 582 -3.78 -10.41 45.16
C ARG A 582 -3.98 -10.34 46.67
N GLU A 583 -5.23 -10.24 47.11
CA GLU A 583 -5.57 -10.15 48.53
C GLU A 583 -5.16 -11.40 49.32
N ASP A 584 -5.08 -12.56 48.67
CA ASP A 584 -4.73 -13.83 49.30
C ASP A 584 -3.21 -13.94 49.45
N ALA A 585 -2.44 -13.57 48.42
CA ALA A 585 -0.97 -13.63 48.43
C ALA A 585 -0.29 -12.45 49.14
N ALA A 586 -0.89 -11.25 49.15
CA ALA A 586 -0.30 -10.04 49.73
C ALA A 586 -0.32 -10.07 51.28
N TRP A 587 0.66 -10.75 51.87
CA TRP A 587 0.95 -10.79 53.30
C TRP A 587 2.45 -11.05 53.53
N GLY A 588 2.95 -10.75 54.73
CA GLY A 588 4.34 -11.03 55.09
C GLY A 588 4.67 -10.57 56.50
N GLY A 589 5.85 -10.96 57.00
CA GLY A 589 6.39 -10.48 58.27
C GLY A 589 6.88 -9.03 58.19
N SER A 590 7.05 -8.50 56.97
CA SER A 590 7.44 -7.12 56.70
C SER A 590 6.62 -6.49 55.58
N PHE A 591 6.59 -5.16 55.52
CA PHE A 591 5.95 -4.43 54.42
C PHE A 591 6.59 -4.72 53.06
N ALA A 592 7.91 -4.99 53.03
CA ALA A 592 8.62 -5.32 51.80
C ALA A 592 8.15 -6.66 51.21
N GLU A 593 8.04 -7.70 52.05
CA GLU A 593 7.50 -9.00 51.64
C GLU A 593 6.05 -8.87 51.14
N LEU A 594 5.20 -8.10 51.84
CA LEU A 594 3.82 -7.84 51.43
C LEU A 594 3.74 -7.12 50.07
N ARG A 595 4.56 -6.08 49.86
CA ARG A 595 4.59 -5.31 48.60
C ARG A 595 5.13 -6.15 47.44
N ARG A 596 6.15 -6.98 47.69
CA ARG A 596 6.69 -7.94 46.73
C ARG A 596 5.65 -8.99 46.33
N ALA A 597 4.96 -9.58 47.30
CA ALA A 597 3.87 -10.52 47.06
C ALA A 597 2.75 -9.89 46.21
N ASN A 598 2.41 -8.63 46.47
CA ASN A 598 1.45 -7.89 45.64
C ASN A 598 1.94 -7.76 44.19
N GLY A 599 3.19 -7.34 43.96
CA GLY A 599 3.77 -7.23 42.62
C GLY A 599 3.80 -8.56 41.87
N ASP A 600 4.24 -9.62 42.55
CA ASP A 600 4.37 -10.96 41.96
C ASP A 600 3.03 -11.49 41.40
N THR A 601 1.88 -11.08 41.96
CA THR A 601 0.55 -11.52 41.45
C THR A 601 0.17 -10.99 40.07
N TYR A 602 0.84 -9.94 39.57
CA TYR A 602 0.58 -9.33 38.25
C TYR A 602 1.42 -9.94 37.12
N HIS A 603 2.16 -11.02 37.37
CA HIS A 603 2.76 -11.78 36.28
C HIS A 603 1.67 -12.48 35.47
N VAL A 604 1.77 -12.45 34.14
CA VAL A 604 0.80 -13.11 33.25
C VAL A 604 0.78 -14.64 33.42
N THR A 605 1.80 -15.23 34.05
CA THR A 605 1.84 -16.64 34.47
C THR A 605 0.77 -16.98 35.52
N ASN A 606 0.31 -16.00 36.28
CA ASN A 606 -0.81 -16.11 37.23
C ASN A 606 -2.17 -15.76 36.58
N CYS A 607 -2.20 -15.44 35.29
CA CYS A 607 -3.37 -15.00 34.56
C CYS A 607 -4.04 -16.13 33.76
N SER A 608 -5.37 -16.14 33.72
CA SER A 608 -6.16 -16.99 32.83
C SER A 608 -7.39 -16.23 32.29
N PRO A 609 -7.80 -16.47 31.04
CA PRO A 609 -8.95 -15.79 30.42
C PRO A 609 -10.28 -16.20 31.07
N GLN A 610 -10.87 -15.27 31.82
CA GLN A 610 -12.14 -15.47 32.53
C GLN A 610 -13.17 -14.41 32.13
N VAL A 611 -14.40 -14.80 31.81
CA VAL A 611 -15.47 -13.82 31.50
C VAL A 611 -15.85 -13.01 32.75
N ALA A 612 -16.24 -11.74 32.55
CA ALA A 612 -16.50 -10.82 33.66
C ALA A 612 -17.60 -11.29 34.65
N VAL A 613 -18.63 -11.99 34.16
CA VAL A 613 -19.71 -12.55 35.02
C VAL A 613 -19.20 -13.69 35.89
N PHE A 614 -18.16 -14.41 35.44
CA PHE A 614 -17.52 -15.46 36.22
C PHE A 614 -16.51 -14.85 37.21
N ASN A 615 -15.62 -13.98 36.75
CA ASN A 615 -14.52 -13.42 37.54
C ASN A 615 -14.99 -12.41 38.62
N ARG A 616 -15.89 -11.47 38.28
CA ARG A 616 -16.23 -10.34 39.16
C ARG A 616 -17.38 -10.68 40.11
N SER A 617 -17.11 -10.75 41.41
CA SER A 617 -18.11 -11.05 42.46
C SER A 617 -19.38 -10.18 42.45
N ALA A 618 -19.32 -8.94 41.93
CA ALA A 618 -20.47 -8.04 41.86
C ALA A 618 -21.45 -8.36 40.71
N LYS A 619 -21.08 -9.25 39.79
CA LYS A 619 -21.86 -9.53 38.55
C LYS A 619 -22.77 -10.75 38.67
N ALA A 620 -22.56 -11.64 39.65
CA ALA A 620 -23.41 -12.80 39.92
C ALA A 620 -23.29 -13.24 41.38
N ARG A 621 -24.33 -13.92 41.90
CA ARG A 621 -24.45 -14.25 43.33
C ARG A 621 -23.47 -15.33 43.79
N ASP A 622 -23.20 -16.32 42.94
CA ASP A 622 -22.45 -17.55 43.27
C ASP A 622 -21.40 -17.86 42.18
N ASN A 623 -20.51 -16.91 41.88
CA ASN A 623 -19.47 -17.04 40.87
C ASN A 623 -18.05 -17.18 41.46
N TRP A 624 -17.02 -17.18 40.61
CA TRP A 624 -15.62 -17.36 41.03
C TRP A 624 -15.20 -16.32 42.08
N GLY A 625 -15.49 -15.05 41.83
CA GLY A 625 -15.21 -13.98 42.79
C GLY A 625 -16.02 -14.12 44.10
N ALA A 626 -17.23 -14.67 44.07
CA ALA A 626 -18.02 -14.94 45.27
C ALA A 626 -17.40 -16.06 46.12
N LEU A 627 -16.90 -17.13 45.49
CA LEU A 627 -16.13 -18.18 46.17
C LEU A 627 -14.86 -17.61 46.80
N GLU A 628 -14.13 -16.76 46.07
CA GLU A 628 -12.93 -16.11 46.62
C GLU A 628 -13.25 -15.18 47.79
N ASN A 629 -14.37 -14.45 47.75
CA ASN A 629 -14.83 -13.66 48.87
C ASN A 629 -15.29 -14.52 50.06
N PHE A 630 -15.87 -15.70 49.81
CA PHE A 630 -16.22 -16.66 50.85
C PHE A 630 -14.95 -17.21 51.53
N VAL A 631 -13.98 -17.67 50.73
CA VAL A 631 -12.67 -18.12 51.24
C VAL A 631 -12.01 -16.99 52.05
N ALA A 632 -11.92 -15.77 51.52
CA ALA A 632 -11.36 -14.63 52.25
C ALA A 632 -12.08 -14.33 53.58
N LYS A 633 -13.40 -14.55 53.66
CA LYS A 633 -14.17 -14.40 54.91
C LYS A 633 -13.87 -15.52 55.90
N VAL A 634 -13.76 -16.76 55.45
CA VAL A 634 -13.48 -17.94 56.28
C VAL A 634 -12.03 -17.90 56.79
N VAL A 635 -11.10 -17.43 55.97
CA VAL A 635 -9.66 -17.35 56.30
C VAL A 635 -9.32 -16.15 57.19
N LYS A 636 -10.27 -15.22 57.40
CA LYS A 636 -10.05 -14.01 58.20
C LYS A 636 -9.63 -14.38 59.63
N GLY A 637 -8.36 -14.13 59.97
CA GLY A 637 -7.79 -14.46 61.28
C GLY A 637 -7.14 -15.86 61.38
N GLY A 638 -7.04 -16.62 60.29
CA GLY A 638 -6.45 -17.96 60.25
C GLY A 638 -5.50 -18.17 59.06
N ARG A 639 -5.05 -19.42 58.87
CA ARG A 639 -4.15 -19.84 57.79
C ARG A 639 -4.77 -20.95 56.95
N VAL A 640 -4.65 -20.84 55.63
CA VAL A 640 -5.03 -21.92 54.68
C VAL A 640 -4.01 -22.06 53.57
N SER A 641 -4.01 -23.22 52.92
CA SER A 641 -3.36 -23.44 51.63
C SER A 641 -4.40 -23.54 50.53
N LEU A 642 -4.17 -22.85 49.42
CA LEU A 642 -5.04 -22.84 48.26
C LEU A 642 -4.33 -23.46 47.07
N PHE A 643 -5.00 -24.36 46.37
CA PHE A 643 -4.56 -24.83 45.07
C PHE A 643 -5.60 -24.44 44.03
N SER A 644 -5.20 -23.95 42.86
CA SER A 644 -6.16 -23.59 41.82
C SER A 644 -5.58 -23.73 40.43
N GLY A 645 -6.45 -23.91 39.44
CA GLY A 645 -6.05 -23.93 38.05
C GLY A 645 -7.23 -24.08 37.09
N PRO A 646 -7.00 -23.88 35.79
CA PRO A 646 -7.93 -24.28 34.75
C PRO A 646 -7.98 -25.81 34.61
N ILE A 647 -9.11 -26.32 34.13
CA ILE A 647 -9.22 -27.69 33.61
C ILE A 647 -9.06 -27.59 32.09
N PHE A 648 -7.99 -28.21 31.56
CA PHE A 648 -7.74 -28.24 30.12
C PHE A 648 -8.44 -29.44 29.49
N ASP A 649 -9.50 -29.18 28.74
CA ASP A 649 -10.18 -30.18 27.95
C ASP A 649 -9.71 -30.12 26.48
N ARG A 650 -9.74 -31.26 25.79
CA ARG A 650 -9.45 -31.30 24.34
C ARG A 650 -10.52 -30.55 23.53
N SER A 651 -11.75 -30.53 24.04
CA SER A 651 -12.93 -29.84 23.51
C SER A 651 -13.06 -28.38 23.97
N ASP A 652 -12.06 -27.83 24.65
CA ASP A 652 -11.97 -26.38 24.87
C ASP A 652 -12.00 -25.67 23.52
N ASP A 653 -12.87 -24.67 23.42
CA ASP A 653 -13.09 -23.95 22.18
C ASP A 653 -11.90 -23.02 21.91
N ILE A 654 -11.59 -22.84 20.62
CA ILE A 654 -10.48 -22.01 20.18
C ILE A 654 -10.96 -20.56 20.10
N PHE A 655 -10.30 -19.70 20.86
CA PHE A 655 -10.45 -18.26 20.75
C PHE A 655 -9.34 -17.68 19.87
N HIS A 656 -9.73 -16.88 18.89
CA HIS A 656 -8.81 -16.19 18.00
C HIS A 656 -8.51 -14.79 18.56
N GLY A 657 -7.34 -14.64 19.21
CA GLY A 657 -6.86 -13.40 19.85
C GLY A 657 -5.63 -12.80 19.17
N VAL A 658 -4.96 -11.87 19.85
CA VAL A 658 -3.74 -11.19 19.37
C VAL A 658 -2.69 -11.12 20.48
N ASP A 659 -1.50 -11.68 20.32
CA ASP A 659 -0.37 -11.54 21.24
C ASP A 659 0.72 -10.62 20.66
N ASP A 660 1.91 -10.60 21.27
CA ASP A 660 3.02 -9.71 20.87
C ASP A 660 3.61 -10.06 19.48
N ASP A 661 3.38 -11.29 19.01
CA ASP A 661 3.83 -11.79 17.70
C ASP A 661 2.73 -11.73 16.62
N GLY A 662 1.50 -11.29 16.98
CA GLY A 662 0.38 -11.11 16.05
C GLY A 662 -0.85 -11.96 16.39
N ARG A 663 -1.55 -12.50 15.38
CA ARG A 663 -2.77 -13.31 15.62
C ARG A 663 -2.40 -14.64 16.27
N VAL A 664 -3.06 -14.97 17.38
CA VAL A 664 -2.85 -16.21 18.13
C VAL A 664 -4.17 -16.99 18.29
N GLN A 665 -4.09 -18.31 18.23
CA GLN A 665 -5.20 -19.20 18.57
C GLN A 665 -4.96 -19.81 19.94
N VAL A 666 -5.91 -19.62 20.86
CA VAL A 666 -5.78 -20.06 22.26
C VAL A 666 -7.02 -20.84 22.64
N LYS A 667 -6.86 -22.09 23.10
CA LYS A 667 -7.97 -22.85 23.67
C LYS A 667 -8.34 -22.29 25.04
N ILE A 668 -9.59 -21.89 25.21
CA ILE A 668 -10.08 -21.26 26.45
C ILE A 668 -10.70 -22.33 27.37
N PRO A 669 -10.21 -22.47 28.61
CA PRO A 669 -10.73 -23.47 29.54
C PRO A 669 -12.17 -23.14 29.95
N LYS A 670 -13.05 -24.14 29.88
CA LYS A 670 -14.47 -24.01 30.29
C LYS A 670 -14.68 -24.09 31.79
N ALA A 671 -13.73 -24.66 32.52
CA ALA A 671 -13.84 -24.91 33.94
C ALA A 671 -12.55 -24.57 34.69
N TYR A 672 -12.71 -24.18 35.95
CA TYR A 672 -11.64 -23.93 36.90
C TYR A 672 -11.90 -24.71 38.17
N TRP A 673 -10.83 -25.13 38.81
CA TRP A 673 -10.87 -25.82 40.08
C TRP A 673 -10.14 -25.02 41.15
N LYS A 674 -10.60 -25.12 42.40
CA LYS A 674 -9.94 -24.58 43.59
C LYS A 674 -10.07 -25.57 44.74
N VAL A 675 -8.96 -25.87 45.41
CA VAL A 675 -8.93 -26.67 46.63
C VAL A 675 -8.51 -25.76 47.77
N VAL A 676 -9.32 -25.69 48.81
CA VAL A 676 -9.02 -24.99 50.06
C VAL A 676 -8.63 -26.04 51.09
N VAL A 677 -7.45 -25.90 51.70
CA VAL A 677 -6.97 -26.81 52.73
C VAL A 677 -6.72 -26.03 54.02
N GLU A 678 -7.36 -26.46 55.10
CA GLU A 678 -7.12 -25.99 56.46
C GLU A 678 -6.62 -27.14 57.34
N ALA A 679 -6.03 -26.81 58.49
CA ALA A 679 -5.60 -27.78 59.47
C ALA A 679 -6.47 -27.69 60.73
N GLU A 680 -6.96 -28.84 61.19
CA GLU A 680 -7.63 -29.00 62.49
C GLU A 680 -6.82 -30.02 63.32
N GLY A 681 -5.99 -29.51 64.24
CA GLY A 681 -5.00 -30.35 64.95
C GLY A 681 -3.95 -30.89 63.98
N ASP A 682 -3.73 -32.21 64.00
CA ASP A 682 -2.80 -32.92 63.10
C ASP A 682 -3.47 -33.40 61.79
N ALA A 683 -4.74 -33.04 61.55
CA ALA A 683 -5.50 -33.46 60.37
C ALA A 683 -5.66 -32.31 59.36
N LEU A 684 -5.54 -32.64 58.07
CA LEU A 684 -5.85 -31.73 56.96
C LEU A 684 -7.30 -31.90 56.51
N LEU A 685 -8.02 -30.80 56.39
CA LEU A 685 -9.37 -30.75 55.82
C LEU A 685 -9.30 -30.08 54.46
N ALA A 686 -9.66 -30.81 53.40
CA ALA A 686 -9.59 -30.34 52.02
C ALA A 686 -10.99 -30.22 51.40
N TYR A 687 -11.26 -29.06 50.81
CA TYR A 687 -12.53 -28.75 50.15
C TYR A 687 -12.25 -28.37 48.70
N ALA A 688 -12.69 -29.22 47.76
CA ALA A 688 -12.52 -29.00 46.34
C ALA A 688 -13.79 -28.39 45.72
N PHE A 689 -13.58 -27.38 44.89
CA PHE A 689 -14.62 -26.69 44.15
C PHE A 689 -14.25 -26.72 42.68
N VAL A 690 -15.23 -27.02 41.82
CA VAL A 690 -15.11 -26.83 40.38
C VAL A 690 -16.23 -25.88 39.98
N GLN A 691 -15.88 -24.82 39.25
CA GLN A 691 -16.85 -23.93 38.66
C GLN A 691 -16.60 -23.81 37.16
N GLN A 692 -17.68 -23.71 36.42
CA GLN A 692 -17.65 -23.53 34.97
C GLN A 692 -17.95 -22.07 34.66
N GLN A 693 -17.23 -21.51 33.70
CA GLN A 693 -17.61 -20.24 33.12
C GLN A 693 -18.55 -20.47 31.96
N ASP A 694 -19.63 -19.69 31.90
CA ASP A 694 -20.51 -19.67 30.74
C ASP A 694 -19.88 -18.82 29.64
N LEU A 695 -19.45 -19.51 28.60
CA LEU A 695 -18.80 -18.90 27.45
C LEU A 695 -19.79 -18.68 26.29
N SER A 696 -21.08 -18.92 26.46
CA SER A 696 -22.07 -18.72 25.39
C SER A 696 -22.16 -17.26 24.92
N GLY A 697 -21.82 -16.31 25.81
CA GLY A 697 -21.74 -14.88 25.52
C GLY A 697 -20.38 -14.45 24.95
N VAL A 698 -19.39 -15.35 24.96
CA VAL A 698 -18.07 -15.07 24.37
C VAL A 698 -18.19 -15.15 22.86
N ARG A 699 -17.66 -14.12 22.21
CA ARG A 699 -17.55 -14.07 20.75
C ARG A 699 -16.34 -14.90 20.33
N TRP A 700 -16.57 -16.21 20.24
CA TRP A 700 -15.60 -17.24 19.87
C TRP A 700 -14.98 -17.01 18.50
N GLU A 701 -15.84 -16.57 17.58
CA GLU A 701 -15.54 -16.19 16.21
C GLU A 701 -16.33 -14.93 15.89
N GLU A 702 -15.96 -14.21 14.84
CA GLU A 702 -16.80 -13.16 14.26
C GLU A 702 -18.00 -13.84 13.54
N ARG A 703 -19.08 -14.23 14.24
CA ARG A 703 -20.28 -14.89 13.67
C ARG A 703 -21.59 -14.11 13.78
N LEU A 704 -22.51 -14.42 12.87
CA LEU A 704 -23.74 -13.70 12.55
C LEU A 704 -24.84 -13.85 13.62
N GLN A 705 -25.21 -12.76 14.28
CA GLN A 705 -26.49 -12.65 14.99
C GLN A 705 -27.51 -12.03 14.04
N VAL A 706 -28.77 -12.51 14.06
CA VAL A 706 -29.88 -11.82 13.41
C VAL A 706 -30.29 -10.67 14.34
N PRO A 707 -29.99 -9.40 14.01
CA PRO A 707 -30.33 -8.27 14.86
C PRO A 707 -31.84 -8.17 15.05
N ALA A 708 -32.28 -7.53 16.14
CA ALA A 708 -33.70 -7.46 16.50
C ALA A 708 -34.60 -6.96 15.35
N THR A 709 -34.09 -6.01 14.56
CA THR A 709 -34.74 -5.46 13.37
C THR A 709 -34.99 -6.47 12.25
N PHE A 710 -34.21 -7.54 12.15
CA PHE A 710 -34.30 -8.51 11.06
C PHE A 710 -35.08 -9.79 11.41
N LYS A 711 -35.36 -10.02 12.70
CA LYS A 711 -36.16 -11.16 13.19
C LYS A 711 -37.59 -11.24 12.62
N PRO A 712 -38.31 -10.12 12.36
CA PRO A 712 -39.67 -10.16 11.79
C PRO A 712 -39.74 -10.70 10.36
N PHE A 713 -38.61 -10.68 9.63
CA PHE A 713 -38.54 -11.06 8.21
C PHE A 713 -38.14 -12.52 8.00
N MET A 714 -37.95 -13.28 9.08
CA MET A 714 -37.64 -14.70 8.99
C MET A 714 -38.82 -15.48 8.38
N LEU A 715 -38.50 -16.52 7.58
CA LEU A 715 -39.45 -17.41 6.91
C LEU A 715 -38.99 -18.87 7.08
N PRO A 716 -39.90 -19.85 7.18
CA PRO A 716 -39.53 -21.24 7.03
C PRO A 716 -39.10 -21.52 5.59
N LEU A 717 -38.08 -22.35 5.41
CA LEU A 717 -37.56 -22.79 4.12
C LEU A 717 -38.67 -23.37 3.23
N ALA A 718 -39.58 -24.17 3.80
CA ALA A 718 -40.74 -24.70 3.07
C ALA A 718 -41.68 -23.62 2.53
N GLU A 719 -41.83 -22.51 3.26
CA GLU A 719 -42.63 -21.40 2.77
C GLU A 719 -41.87 -20.51 1.78
N LEU A 720 -40.56 -20.42 1.94
CA LEU A 720 -39.68 -19.80 0.96
C LEU A 720 -39.72 -20.57 -0.37
N GLU A 721 -39.64 -21.90 -0.37
CA GLU A 721 -39.82 -22.72 -1.58
C GLU A 721 -41.18 -22.51 -2.25
N GLN A 722 -42.25 -22.46 -1.46
CA GLN A 722 -43.58 -22.19 -2.01
C GLN A 722 -43.65 -20.83 -2.70
N ARG A 723 -42.86 -19.86 -2.25
CA ARG A 723 -42.76 -18.52 -2.87
C ARG A 723 -41.80 -18.51 -4.05
N LEU A 724 -40.80 -19.36 -4.05
CA LEU A 724 -39.83 -19.51 -5.15
C LEU A 724 -40.35 -20.41 -6.28
N GLU A 725 -41.37 -21.25 -6.01
CA GLU A 725 -42.21 -22.05 -6.91
C GLU A 725 -41.55 -23.11 -7.81
N LEU A 726 -40.25 -22.97 -8.11
CA LEU A 726 -39.46 -23.87 -8.95
C LEU A 726 -38.19 -24.37 -8.26
N VAL A 727 -37.87 -23.81 -7.09
CA VAL A 727 -36.76 -24.22 -6.24
C VAL A 727 -37.29 -25.12 -5.14
N GLN A 728 -36.71 -26.32 -5.04
CA GLN A 728 -36.82 -27.18 -3.87
C GLN A 728 -35.44 -27.30 -3.25
N PHE A 729 -35.33 -26.86 -2.01
CA PHE A 729 -34.24 -27.19 -1.12
C PHE A 729 -34.24 -28.68 -0.78
N PRO A 730 -33.05 -29.26 -0.64
CA PRO A 730 -32.91 -30.67 -0.33
C PRO A 730 -33.46 -30.99 1.08
N PRO A 731 -33.96 -32.23 1.33
CA PRO A 731 -34.60 -32.62 2.59
C PRO A 731 -33.74 -32.37 3.84
N GLU A 732 -32.42 -32.44 3.69
CA GLU A 732 -31.44 -32.17 4.73
C GLU A 732 -31.47 -30.70 5.17
N LEU A 733 -31.73 -29.77 4.24
CA LEU A 733 -31.89 -28.35 4.53
C LEU A 733 -33.23 -28.06 5.21
N HIS A 734 -34.29 -28.78 4.82
CA HIS A 734 -35.56 -28.76 5.55
C HIS A 734 -35.44 -29.33 6.96
N GLY A 735 -34.71 -30.44 7.13
CA GLY A 735 -34.42 -31.02 8.44
C GLY A 735 -33.53 -30.12 9.30
N ALA A 736 -32.77 -29.23 8.69
CA ALA A 736 -31.94 -28.23 9.34
C ALA A 736 -32.62 -26.86 9.51
N ASP A 737 -33.82 -26.66 8.98
CA ASP A 737 -34.55 -25.39 9.08
C ASP A 737 -34.80 -25.05 10.56
N GLN A 738 -34.26 -23.91 10.98
CA GLN A 738 -34.36 -23.45 12.35
C GLN A 738 -35.61 -22.62 12.60
N PHE A 739 -36.42 -22.32 11.57
CA PHE A 739 -37.58 -21.45 11.72
C PHE A 739 -38.58 -22.02 12.73
N ASP A 740 -39.05 -23.26 12.58
CA ASP A 740 -40.06 -23.82 13.50
C ASP A 740 -39.48 -24.51 14.76
N THR A 741 -38.17 -24.41 14.99
CA THR A 741 -37.55 -24.99 16.19
C THR A 741 -37.74 -24.10 17.41
N ALA A 742 -37.52 -24.64 18.62
CA ALA A 742 -37.50 -23.86 19.85
C ALA A 742 -36.48 -22.71 19.79
N ARG A 743 -35.41 -22.85 19.01
CA ARG A 743 -34.39 -21.82 18.78
C ARG A 743 -34.89 -20.70 17.86
N GLY A 744 -35.53 -21.02 16.73
CA GLY A 744 -36.18 -20.01 15.90
C GLY A 744 -37.31 -19.29 16.62
N SER A 745 -38.05 -20.02 17.46
CA SER A 745 -39.12 -19.46 18.29
C SER A 745 -38.57 -18.55 19.39
N GLN A 746 -37.51 -18.93 20.11
CA GLN A 746 -36.84 -18.04 21.07
C GLN A 746 -36.23 -16.79 20.41
N VAL A 747 -35.70 -16.93 19.19
CA VAL A 747 -35.21 -15.80 18.39
C VAL A 747 -36.36 -14.84 18.08
N ARG A 748 -37.58 -15.33 17.81
CA ARG A 748 -38.77 -14.52 17.48
C ARG A 748 -39.57 -14.01 18.69
N GLU A 749 -39.69 -14.79 19.77
CA GLU A 749 -40.54 -14.48 20.95
C GLU A 749 -39.98 -13.34 21.80
N ALA A 750 -38.68 -13.03 21.69
CA ALA A 750 -38.05 -11.93 22.40
C ALA A 750 -38.63 -10.53 22.06
N GLU A 751 -39.47 -10.40 21.02
CA GLU A 751 -40.05 -9.12 20.56
C GLU A 751 -41.56 -9.21 20.20
N GLY A 752 -42.26 -10.27 20.62
CA GLY A 752 -43.74 -10.28 20.62
C GLY A 752 -44.47 -10.47 19.28
N LEU A 753 -43.92 -11.21 18.30
CA LEU A 753 -44.58 -11.46 17.00
C LEU A 753 -45.26 -12.85 16.92
N PRO A 754 -46.52 -12.95 16.42
CA PRO A 754 -47.25 -14.22 16.32
C PRO A 754 -46.86 -15.08 15.09
N GLY A 755 -46.82 -16.40 15.25
CA GLY A 755 -46.48 -17.39 14.21
C GLY A 755 -47.55 -17.57 13.12
N ARG A 756 -47.13 -18.00 11.91
CA ARG A 756 -47.93 -17.95 10.66
C ARG A 756 -49.11 -18.92 10.59
N GLY A 757 -50.24 -18.42 10.07
CA GLY A 757 -51.29 -19.20 9.43
C GLY A 757 -51.13 -19.25 7.91
N ALA A 758 -50.85 -20.45 7.39
CA ALA A 758 -51.08 -21.11 6.08
C ALA A 758 -51.30 -20.32 4.73
N PRO A 759 -50.96 -20.95 3.57
CA PRO A 759 -50.45 -20.29 2.36
C PRO A 759 -51.42 -20.22 1.17
N ARG A 760 -51.06 -19.47 0.11
CA ARG A 760 -51.63 -19.66 -1.24
C ARG A 760 -50.67 -19.27 -2.39
N LYS A 761 -50.44 -20.26 -3.28
CA LYS A 761 -49.69 -20.26 -4.55
C LYS A 761 -50.21 -19.24 -5.58
N ALA A 762 -49.32 -18.68 -6.42
CA ALA A 762 -49.67 -18.26 -7.78
C ALA A 762 -48.44 -18.09 -8.69
N LYS A 763 -48.25 -19.08 -9.57
CA LYS A 763 -47.34 -19.08 -10.72
C LYS A 763 -47.34 -17.79 -11.49
N ARG A 764 -46.18 -17.13 -11.59
CA ARG A 764 -45.87 -16.25 -12.73
C ARG A 764 -44.46 -16.48 -13.26
N ARG A 765 -44.43 -17.23 -14.37
CA ARG A 765 -43.28 -17.45 -15.24
C ARG A 765 -43.05 -16.17 -16.07
N ARG A 766 -41.84 -15.62 -16.06
CA ARG A 766 -41.23 -14.75 -17.09
C ARG A 766 -39.75 -14.51 -16.71
N THR A 767 -38.76 -14.42 -17.60
CA THR A 767 -38.61 -14.71 -19.04
C THR A 767 -37.11 -14.64 -19.39
N VAL A 768 -36.78 -14.86 -20.66
CA VAL A 768 -35.48 -14.62 -21.33
C VAL A 768 -34.81 -13.26 -21.01
N GLU A 769 -35.49 -12.33 -20.34
CA GLU A 769 -35.01 -10.99 -19.96
C GLU A 769 -33.87 -11.00 -18.92
N GLY A 770 -33.74 -12.02 -18.07
CA GLY A 770 -32.65 -12.09 -17.07
C GLY A 770 -31.26 -12.31 -17.66
N LEU A 771 -31.17 -12.82 -18.91
CA LEU A 771 -29.90 -12.98 -19.64
C LEU A 771 -29.40 -11.67 -20.28
N ALA A 772 -30.20 -10.60 -20.24
CA ALA A 772 -29.87 -9.34 -20.91
C ALA A 772 -29.21 -8.28 -20.00
N ALA A 773 -29.03 -8.53 -18.69
CA ALA A 773 -28.61 -7.50 -17.73
C ALA A 773 -27.09 -7.23 -17.67
N GLY A 774 -26.23 -8.14 -18.19
CA GLY A 774 -24.77 -8.01 -18.13
C GLY A 774 -24.17 -8.11 -16.71
N PRO A 775 -22.87 -8.47 -16.57
CA PRO A 775 -22.20 -8.57 -15.27
C PRO A 775 -21.93 -7.21 -14.61
N LYS A 776 -21.91 -7.15 -13.26
CA LYS A 776 -21.65 -5.92 -12.48
C LYS A 776 -20.19 -5.41 -12.54
N THR A 777 -19.33 -6.02 -13.35
CA THR A 777 -17.86 -5.91 -13.24
C THR A 777 -17.21 -4.91 -14.21
N PHE A 778 -17.97 -4.37 -15.16
CA PHE A 778 -17.44 -3.52 -16.26
C PHE A 778 -16.76 -2.22 -15.81
N ARG A 779 -17.00 -1.77 -14.58
CA ARG A 779 -16.48 -0.51 -14.06
C ARG A 779 -15.05 -0.59 -13.50
N ASP A 780 -14.53 -1.80 -13.32
CA ASP A 780 -13.21 -1.98 -12.74
C ASP A 780 -12.18 -2.44 -13.79
N PRO A 781 -11.11 -1.67 -14.01
CA PRO A 781 -10.05 -2.00 -14.96
C PRO A 781 -9.37 -3.36 -14.69
N ILE A 782 -9.20 -3.75 -13.43
CA ILE A 782 -8.58 -5.01 -13.01
C ILE A 782 -9.50 -6.18 -13.36
N LEU A 783 -10.79 -6.04 -13.04
CA LEU A 783 -11.81 -7.02 -13.43
C LEU A 783 -11.88 -7.22 -14.93
N SER A 784 -11.71 -6.14 -15.67
CA SER A 784 -11.79 -6.19 -17.13
C SER A 784 -10.64 -7.01 -17.73
N VAL A 785 -9.40 -6.81 -17.28
CA VAL A 785 -8.27 -7.66 -17.72
C VAL A 785 -8.45 -9.11 -17.30
N PHE A 786 -9.01 -9.35 -16.12
CA PHE A 786 -9.32 -10.70 -15.66
C PHE A 786 -10.37 -11.41 -16.53
N GLN A 787 -11.44 -10.71 -16.92
CA GLN A 787 -12.50 -11.24 -17.78
C GLN A 787 -11.95 -11.65 -19.16
N SER A 788 -11.12 -10.81 -19.77
CA SER A 788 -10.44 -11.09 -21.05
C SER A 788 -9.62 -12.39 -21.01
N ALA A 789 -8.89 -12.55 -19.92
CA ALA A 789 -7.92 -13.61 -19.76
C ALA A 789 -8.55 -14.95 -19.33
N THR A 790 -9.63 -14.90 -18.54
CA THR A 790 -10.51 -16.05 -18.29
C THR A 790 -11.16 -16.52 -19.58
N ALA A 791 -11.71 -15.60 -20.39
CA ALA A 791 -12.32 -15.93 -21.67
C ALA A 791 -11.31 -16.61 -22.62
N LYS A 792 -10.06 -16.12 -22.65
CA LYS A 792 -8.98 -16.77 -23.41
C LYS A 792 -8.63 -18.17 -22.91
N PHE A 793 -8.47 -18.35 -21.60
CA PHE A 793 -8.14 -19.66 -21.01
C PHE A 793 -9.21 -20.71 -21.32
N VAL A 794 -10.49 -20.34 -21.23
CA VAL A 794 -11.61 -21.23 -21.57
C VAL A 794 -11.57 -21.61 -23.05
N ARG A 795 -11.32 -20.64 -23.94
CA ARG A 795 -11.18 -20.91 -25.39
C ARG A 795 -10.01 -21.82 -25.70
N ASP A 796 -8.84 -21.58 -25.13
CA ASP A 796 -7.65 -22.39 -25.36
C ASP A 796 -7.85 -23.84 -24.89
N ARG A 797 -8.59 -24.05 -23.78
CA ARG A 797 -8.99 -25.39 -23.30
C ARG A 797 -10.05 -26.05 -24.18
N ALA A 798 -11.04 -25.30 -24.66
CA ALA A 798 -12.03 -25.81 -25.61
C ALA A 798 -11.37 -26.20 -26.94
N ALA A 799 -10.41 -25.41 -27.43
CA ALA A 799 -9.62 -25.71 -28.63
C ALA A 799 -8.72 -26.94 -28.44
N ALA A 800 -8.09 -27.09 -27.27
CA ALA A 800 -7.30 -28.29 -26.94
C ALA A 800 -8.16 -29.56 -26.77
N ALA A 801 -9.44 -29.42 -26.39
CA ALA A 801 -10.39 -30.52 -26.34
C ALA A 801 -10.96 -30.88 -27.73
N ALA A 802 -10.93 -29.95 -28.69
CA ALA A 802 -11.38 -30.15 -30.06
C ALA A 802 -10.40 -30.98 -30.93
N ASP A 803 -9.18 -31.25 -30.45
CA ASP A 803 -8.20 -32.16 -31.08
C ASP A 803 -8.51 -33.66 -30.81
N ASP A 804 -9.55 -33.99 -30.03
CA ASP A 804 -10.13 -35.34 -29.97
C ASP A 804 -11.16 -35.50 -31.11
N PRO A 805 -11.06 -36.49 -32.02
CA PRO A 805 -11.60 -36.37 -33.38
C PRO A 805 -13.12 -36.29 -33.57
N ARG A 806 -13.95 -36.16 -32.53
CA ARG A 806 -15.40 -35.98 -32.66
C ARG A 806 -16.05 -35.26 -31.46
N PRO A 807 -16.44 -33.98 -31.61
CA PRO A 807 -17.55 -33.44 -30.84
C PRO A 807 -18.76 -33.18 -31.75
N SER A 808 -19.90 -33.79 -31.40
CA SER A 808 -21.19 -33.51 -32.04
C SER A 808 -21.63 -32.05 -31.79
N THR A 809 -22.46 -31.50 -32.67
CA THR A 809 -23.12 -30.18 -32.55
C THR A 809 -23.85 -29.96 -31.22
N GLU A 810 -24.20 -31.02 -30.48
CA GLU A 810 -24.74 -30.98 -29.11
C GLU A 810 -23.68 -30.60 -28.05
N ALA A 811 -22.42 -30.99 -28.25
CA ALA A 811 -21.30 -30.71 -27.33
C ALA A 811 -20.84 -29.24 -27.43
N LEU A 812 -20.74 -28.70 -28.65
CA LEU A 812 -20.50 -27.27 -28.89
C LEU A 812 -21.63 -26.39 -28.33
N ARG A 813 -22.88 -26.90 -28.32
CA ARG A 813 -24.03 -26.22 -27.72
C ARG A 813 -24.02 -26.31 -26.20
N ARG A 814 -23.49 -27.39 -25.62
CA ARG A 814 -23.32 -27.58 -24.17
C ARG A 814 -22.15 -26.77 -23.60
N GLU A 815 -21.05 -26.61 -24.35
CA GLU A 815 -19.89 -25.81 -23.94
C GLU A 815 -20.13 -24.29 -24.11
N GLY A 816 -20.93 -23.87 -25.10
CA GLY A 816 -21.44 -22.49 -25.17
C GLY A 816 -22.47 -22.16 -24.07
N LEU A 817 -23.09 -23.18 -23.47
CA LEU A 817 -23.93 -23.06 -22.27
C LEU A 817 -23.08 -22.97 -20.98
N GLU A 818 -21.88 -23.56 -20.96
CA GLU A 818 -20.94 -23.47 -19.82
C GLU A 818 -20.29 -22.08 -19.68
N ILE A 819 -20.11 -21.32 -20.77
CA ILE A 819 -19.71 -19.91 -20.72
C ILE A 819 -20.82 -19.06 -20.06
N LEU A 820 -22.08 -19.36 -20.40
CA LEU A 820 -23.25 -18.76 -19.74
C LEU A 820 -23.46 -19.27 -18.31
N ASP A 821 -22.93 -20.44 -17.95
CA ASP A 821 -22.97 -20.97 -16.58
C ASP A 821 -21.82 -20.41 -15.71
N ALA A 822 -20.68 -20.01 -16.30
CA ALA A 822 -19.64 -19.25 -15.62
C ALA A 822 -20.06 -17.80 -15.38
N GLU A 823 -20.72 -17.17 -16.36
CA GLU A 823 -21.38 -15.87 -16.17
C GLU A 823 -22.55 -15.99 -15.19
N ARG A 824 -23.38 -17.04 -15.27
CA ARG A 824 -24.45 -17.28 -14.26
C ARG A 824 -23.92 -17.65 -12.89
N ALA A 825 -22.76 -18.30 -12.75
CA ALA A 825 -22.15 -18.57 -11.44
C ALA A 825 -21.61 -17.28 -10.82
N CYS A 826 -21.06 -16.37 -11.64
CA CYS A 826 -20.65 -15.04 -11.22
C CYS A 826 -21.87 -14.16 -10.87
N GLN A 827 -22.92 -14.18 -11.70
CA GLN A 827 -24.19 -13.47 -11.47
C GLN A 827 -24.96 -14.06 -10.28
N ALA A 828 -24.98 -15.39 -10.08
CA ALA A 828 -25.62 -16.06 -8.96
C ALA A 828 -24.86 -15.87 -7.65
N ALA A 829 -23.53 -15.70 -7.68
CA ALA A 829 -22.75 -15.23 -6.53
C ALA A 829 -23.07 -13.76 -6.18
N LEU A 830 -23.40 -12.93 -7.18
CA LEU A 830 -23.86 -11.54 -7.02
C LEU A 830 -25.36 -11.43 -6.64
N GLU A 831 -26.18 -12.44 -6.93
CA GLU A 831 -27.63 -12.50 -6.65
C GLU A 831 -27.98 -13.30 -5.37
N ALA A 832 -27.12 -14.22 -4.92
CA ALA A 832 -27.23 -14.88 -3.61
C ALA A 832 -26.95 -13.93 -2.42
N ALA A 833 -26.53 -12.69 -2.70
CA ALA A 833 -26.62 -11.57 -1.78
C ALA A 833 -28.09 -11.09 -1.69
N ALA A 834 -28.78 -11.44 -0.61
CA ALA A 834 -30.18 -11.05 -0.41
C ALA A 834 -30.39 -9.52 -0.54
N PRO A 835 -31.59 -9.05 -0.98
CA PRO A 835 -31.79 -7.69 -1.52
C PRO A 835 -31.52 -6.54 -0.55
N GLU A 836 -31.52 -6.77 0.77
CA GLU A 836 -31.22 -5.73 1.77
C GLU A 836 -29.70 -5.50 1.96
N ALA A 837 -28.84 -6.42 1.51
CA ALA A 837 -27.38 -6.25 1.51
C ALA A 837 -26.85 -5.45 0.30
N ARG A 838 -27.68 -5.27 -0.74
CA ARG A 838 -27.33 -4.42 -1.90
C ARG A 838 -27.19 -2.94 -1.51
N SER A 839 -27.84 -2.48 -0.44
CA SER A 839 -27.84 -1.05 -0.06
C SER A 839 -26.70 -0.63 0.89
N THR A 840 -25.89 -1.54 1.43
CA THR A 840 -24.83 -1.18 2.40
C THR A 840 -23.43 -1.74 2.11
N ILE A 841 -23.30 -2.70 1.18
CA ILE A 841 -21.99 -3.30 0.81
C ILE A 841 -21.44 -2.71 -0.50
N SER A 842 -22.30 -2.39 -1.48
CA SER A 842 -21.88 -1.74 -2.74
C SER A 842 -21.37 -0.31 -2.47
N SER A 843 -22.12 0.45 -1.66
CA SER A 843 -21.87 1.86 -1.34
C SER A 843 -20.67 2.14 -0.43
N ARG A 844 -19.86 1.12 -0.06
CA ARG A 844 -18.60 1.31 0.68
C ARG A 844 -17.35 0.85 -0.07
N GLN A 845 -17.48 0.15 -1.20
CA GLN A 845 -16.32 -0.33 -1.95
C GLN A 845 -15.99 0.53 -3.18
N GLU A 846 -16.90 1.38 -3.63
CA GLU A 846 -16.67 2.31 -4.74
C GLU A 846 -15.84 3.55 -4.37
N GLY A 847 -15.41 3.64 -3.10
CA GLY A 847 -14.49 4.68 -2.61
C GLY A 847 -13.15 4.14 -2.08
N LEU A 848 -12.84 2.85 -2.29
CA LEU A 848 -11.57 2.28 -1.78
C LEU A 848 -10.40 2.69 -2.66
N THR A 849 -9.35 3.17 -2.02
CA THR A 849 -8.08 3.50 -2.67
C THR A 849 -7.38 2.20 -3.13
N ALA A 850 -6.51 2.30 -4.14
CA ALA A 850 -5.74 1.15 -4.67
C ALA A 850 -4.99 0.35 -3.57
N LEU A 851 -4.64 1.01 -2.46
CA LEU A 851 -3.93 0.43 -1.32
C LEU A 851 -4.81 -0.50 -0.46
N GLU A 852 -6.09 -0.16 -0.30
CA GLU A 852 -7.06 -0.93 0.48
C GLU A 852 -7.50 -2.17 -0.28
N HIS A 853 -7.58 -2.06 -1.61
CA HIS A 853 -7.82 -3.19 -2.51
C HIS A 853 -6.67 -4.21 -2.47
N ALA A 854 -5.42 -3.74 -2.59
CA ALA A 854 -4.23 -4.60 -2.54
C ALA A 854 -4.09 -5.32 -1.18
N SER A 855 -4.45 -4.65 -0.08
CA SER A 855 -4.44 -5.21 1.28
C SER A 855 -5.48 -6.31 1.48
N HIS A 856 -6.66 -6.18 0.86
CA HIS A 856 -7.69 -7.22 0.87
C HIS A 856 -7.22 -8.47 0.12
N CYS A 857 -6.56 -8.29 -1.02
CA CYS A 857 -6.12 -9.41 -1.86
C CYS A 857 -4.94 -10.18 -1.30
N ALA A 858 -3.95 -9.48 -0.73
CA ALA A 858 -2.82 -10.10 -0.05
C ALA A 858 -3.25 -10.98 1.13
N ARG A 859 -4.34 -10.61 1.81
CA ARG A 859 -4.84 -11.31 2.99
C ARG A 859 -5.63 -12.58 2.65
N LEU A 860 -6.38 -12.56 1.55
CA LEU A 860 -7.12 -13.71 1.01
C LEU A 860 -6.15 -14.79 0.47
N LEU A 861 -5.07 -14.33 -0.16
CA LEU A 861 -3.99 -15.15 -0.68
C LEU A 861 -3.17 -15.90 0.36
N LEU A 862 -2.87 -15.21 1.46
CA LEU A 862 -2.09 -15.75 2.56
C LEU A 862 -2.83 -16.88 3.30
N GLU A 863 -4.16 -16.79 3.41
CA GLU A 863 -4.99 -17.83 4.03
C GLU A 863 -5.14 -19.07 3.13
N LEU A 864 -5.25 -18.89 1.81
CA LEU A 864 -5.24 -19.98 0.84
C LEU A 864 -3.92 -20.79 0.89
N ALA A 865 -2.78 -20.09 0.95
CA ALA A 865 -1.46 -20.73 1.03
C ALA A 865 -1.29 -21.55 2.31
N LYS A 866 -1.80 -21.06 3.45
CA LYS A 866 -1.82 -21.78 4.72
C LYS A 866 -2.68 -23.05 4.64
N ALA A 867 -3.90 -22.96 4.11
CA ALA A 867 -4.79 -24.11 3.99
C ALA A 867 -4.19 -25.25 3.13
N ARG A 868 -3.48 -24.91 2.03
CA ARG A 868 -2.75 -25.89 1.22
C ARG A 868 -1.52 -26.48 1.93
N ALA A 869 -0.75 -25.65 2.64
CA ALA A 869 0.47 -26.09 3.35
C ALA A 869 0.18 -27.07 4.50
N PHE A 870 -1.01 -27.01 5.09
CA PHE A 870 -1.45 -27.94 6.15
C PHE A 870 -2.28 -29.13 5.65
N GLY A 871 -2.47 -29.29 4.34
CA GLY A 871 -3.23 -30.39 3.74
C GLY A 871 -4.76 -30.30 3.94
N ASP A 872 -5.28 -29.14 4.35
CA ASP A 872 -6.71 -28.89 4.51
C ASP A 872 -7.34 -28.51 3.15
N GLU A 873 -7.58 -29.53 2.33
CA GLU A 873 -8.13 -29.43 0.97
C GLU A 873 -9.50 -28.72 0.92
N ALA A 874 -10.33 -28.82 1.96
CA ALA A 874 -11.67 -28.24 1.97
C ALA A 874 -11.63 -26.72 2.21
N THR A 875 -10.82 -26.27 3.18
CA THR A 875 -10.59 -24.84 3.45
C THR A 875 -9.79 -24.19 2.33
N ALA A 876 -8.80 -24.91 1.78
CA ALA A 876 -8.06 -24.46 0.61
C ALA A 876 -8.99 -24.27 -0.60
N LYS A 877 -9.94 -25.17 -0.83
CA LYS A 877 -10.91 -25.04 -1.92
C LYS A 877 -11.89 -23.88 -1.71
N ALA A 878 -12.40 -23.67 -0.50
CA ALA A 878 -13.30 -22.55 -0.18
C ALA A 878 -12.62 -21.17 -0.28
N LEU A 879 -11.39 -21.04 0.23
CA LEU A 879 -10.58 -19.82 0.09
C LEU A 879 -10.12 -19.60 -1.34
N LEU A 880 -9.82 -20.68 -2.08
CA LEU A 880 -9.51 -20.60 -3.51
C LEU A 880 -10.72 -20.16 -4.31
N ASP A 881 -11.92 -20.66 -4.00
CA ASP A 881 -13.16 -20.27 -4.66
C ASP A 881 -13.52 -18.81 -4.32
N GLN A 882 -13.33 -18.39 -3.07
CA GLN A 882 -13.54 -17.00 -2.62
C GLN A 882 -12.52 -16.01 -3.21
N ALA A 883 -11.28 -16.45 -3.40
CA ALA A 883 -10.26 -15.72 -4.15
C ALA A 883 -10.65 -15.67 -5.63
N LYS A 884 -11.03 -16.81 -6.24
CA LYS A 884 -11.40 -16.97 -7.65
C LYS A 884 -12.68 -16.26 -8.09
N THR A 885 -13.57 -15.89 -7.18
CA THR A 885 -14.84 -15.21 -7.50
C THR A 885 -14.83 -13.71 -7.16
N GLY A 886 -13.76 -13.15 -6.59
CA GLY A 886 -13.62 -11.72 -6.25
C GLY A 886 -12.27 -11.14 -6.70
N LYS A 887 -12.08 -9.79 -6.64
CA LYS A 887 -10.91 -8.99 -7.14
C LYS A 887 -9.50 -9.41 -6.67
N CYS A 888 -9.38 -10.52 -5.96
CA CYS A 888 -8.27 -10.91 -5.11
C CYS A 888 -7.70 -12.31 -5.32
N ASP A 889 -8.11 -13.03 -6.35
CA ASP A 889 -7.43 -14.26 -6.73
C ASP A 889 -5.95 -13.98 -7.10
N PRO A 890 -4.98 -14.78 -6.62
CA PRO A 890 -3.66 -14.79 -7.23
C PRO A 890 -3.70 -15.20 -8.67
N ALA A 891 -4.60 -16.12 -9.04
CA ALA A 891 -4.79 -16.43 -10.43
C ALA A 891 -5.42 -15.23 -11.14
N TRP A 892 -5.94 -14.17 -10.50
CA TRP A 892 -6.34 -12.92 -11.17
C TRP A 892 -5.13 -12.02 -11.36
N ALA A 893 -4.25 -11.88 -10.37
CA ALA A 893 -2.99 -11.17 -10.56
C ALA A 893 -2.08 -11.88 -11.58
N ASP A 894 -1.99 -13.21 -11.55
CA ASP A 894 -1.26 -14.05 -12.51
C ASP A 894 -1.99 -14.12 -13.86
N THR A 895 -3.33 -14.12 -13.92
CA THR A 895 -4.08 -14.10 -15.19
C THR A 895 -4.03 -12.71 -15.83
N VAL A 896 -4.09 -11.63 -15.05
CA VAL A 896 -3.86 -10.24 -15.48
C VAL A 896 -2.40 -10.03 -15.86
N TYR A 897 -1.45 -10.58 -15.11
CA TYR A 897 -0.02 -10.53 -15.40
C TYR A 897 0.35 -11.38 -16.61
N GLU A 898 -0.15 -12.61 -16.74
CA GLU A 898 0.05 -13.47 -17.92
C GLU A 898 -0.69 -12.93 -19.15
N HIS A 899 -1.84 -12.27 -19.01
CA HIS A 899 -2.49 -11.53 -20.10
C HIS A 899 -1.64 -10.31 -20.52
N ALA A 900 -1.26 -9.47 -19.56
CA ALA A 900 -0.39 -8.31 -19.80
C ALA A 900 1.00 -8.70 -20.32
N LYS A 901 1.49 -9.91 -20.00
CA LYS A 901 2.75 -10.52 -20.49
C LYS A 901 2.58 -11.19 -21.86
N ALA A 902 1.44 -11.84 -22.13
CA ALA A 902 1.10 -12.40 -23.43
C ALA A 902 1.06 -11.29 -24.50
N TYR A 903 0.50 -10.13 -24.16
CA TYR A 903 0.54 -8.94 -25.01
C TYR A 903 1.79 -8.07 -24.77
N GLY A 904 2.50 -8.26 -23.64
CA GLY A 904 3.77 -7.62 -23.25
C GLY A 904 3.74 -6.10 -23.06
N VAL A 905 2.55 -5.55 -22.79
CA VAL A 905 2.21 -4.12 -22.82
C VAL A 905 2.85 -3.32 -21.67
N LEU A 906 2.99 -3.95 -20.50
CA LEU A 906 3.47 -3.30 -19.27
C LEU A 906 4.99 -3.36 -19.12
N THR A 907 5.64 -4.34 -19.75
CA THR A 907 7.08 -4.60 -19.62
C THR A 907 7.91 -4.18 -20.82
N ASP A 908 7.29 -4.02 -22.00
CA ASP A 908 7.95 -3.65 -23.23
C ASP A 908 7.13 -2.59 -24.00
N PRO A 909 7.48 -1.30 -23.88
CA PRO A 909 6.83 -0.21 -24.61
C PRO A 909 6.74 -0.42 -26.13
N SER A 910 7.63 -1.21 -26.73
CA SER A 910 7.64 -1.46 -28.18
C SER A 910 6.49 -2.36 -28.65
N ARG A 911 5.82 -3.07 -27.74
CA ARG A 911 4.67 -3.94 -28.04
C ARG A 911 3.35 -3.20 -28.11
N ARG A 912 3.29 -1.93 -27.68
CA ARG A 912 2.11 -1.08 -27.88
C ARG A 912 2.03 -0.64 -29.32
N VAL A 913 1.00 -1.09 -30.01
CA VAL A 913 0.79 -0.73 -31.41
C VAL A 913 0.44 0.75 -31.47
N TYR A 914 1.14 1.47 -32.33
CA TYR A 914 0.85 2.86 -32.65
C TYR A 914 1.18 3.11 -34.10
N VAL A 915 0.28 3.80 -34.78
CA VAL A 915 0.53 4.28 -36.12
C VAL A 915 0.77 5.78 -36.03
N PRO A 916 2.05 6.22 -35.94
CA PRO A 916 2.34 7.65 -35.85
C PRO A 916 1.91 8.38 -37.13
N PRO A 917 1.55 9.67 -37.04
CA PRO A 917 1.37 10.53 -38.20
C PRO A 917 2.55 10.48 -39.14
N LYS A 918 2.28 10.12 -40.41
CA LYS A 918 3.28 10.18 -41.47
C LYS A 918 3.26 11.57 -42.10
N PRO A 919 4.43 12.21 -42.29
CA PRO A 919 4.50 13.47 -43.02
C PRO A 919 3.81 13.36 -44.39
N GLY A 920 2.85 14.24 -44.65
CA GLY A 920 2.07 14.27 -45.90
C GLY A 920 0.87 13.30 -45.99
N ASP A 921 0.64 12.40 -45.02
CA ASP A 921 -0.61 11.64 -44.97
C ASP A 921 -1.72 12.51 -44.40
N ALA A 922 -2.65 12.90 -45.28
CA ALA A 922 -3.77 13.75 -44.89
C ALA A 922 -4.64 13.08 -43.83
N GLN A 923 -4.78 11.74 -43.84
CA GLN A 923 -5.76 10.98 -43.03
C GLN A 923 -7.14 11.65 -42.94
N VAL A 924 -7.51 12.37 -44.02
CA VAL A 924 -8.83 12.99 -44.18
C VAL A 924 -9.70 11.99 -44.94
N ILE A 925 -10.74 11.54 -44.26
CA ILE A 925 -11.73 10.62 -44.78
C ILE A 925 -12.94 11.48 -45.20
N PRO A 926 -13.33 11.47 -46.49
CA PRO A 926 -14.44 12.28 -46.97
C PRO A 926 -15.77 11.73 -46.44
N MET A 927 -16.64 12.62 -45.95
CA MET A 927 -18.04 12.32 -45.63
C MET A 927 -19.00 13.18 -46.43
N ASN A 928 -20.21 12.66 -46.68
CA ASN A 928 -21.28 13.44 -47.30
C ASN A 928 -21.73 14.54 -46.31
N PRO A 929 -21.86 15.82 -46.72
CA PRO A 929 -22.36 16.88 -45.86
C PRO A 929 -23.74 16.61 -45.26
N ALA A 930 -24.57 15.77 -45.88
CA ALA A 930 -25.87 15.37 -45.37
C ALA A 930 -25.83 14.09 -44.50
N SER A 931 -24.64 13.59 -44.14
CA SER A 931 -24.51 12.33 -43.38
C SER A 931 -25.15 12.45 -42.00
N ARG A 932 -25.88 11.41 -41.61
CA ARG A 932 -26.31 11.17 -40.23
C ARG A 932 -25.26 10.34 -39.51
N ILE A 933 -24.73 10.83 -38.39
CA ILE A 933 -23.69 10.15 -37.61
C ILE A 933 -24.29 9.70 -36.28
N ALA A 934 -24.21 8.40 -35.98
CA ALA A 934 -24.48 7.89 -34.63
C ALA A 934 -23.20 7.93 -33.81
N ILE A 935 -23.26 8.53 -32.63
CA ILE A 935 -22.15 8.66 -31.67
C ILE A 935 -22.50 7.87 -30.40
N PHE A 936 -21.59 7.01 -29.96
CA PHE A 936 -21.78 6.15 -28.79
C PHE A 936 -20.42 5.72 -28.22
N GLY A 937 -20.26 5.73 -26.90
CA GLY A 937 -19.08 5.25 -26.17
C GLY A 937 -19.46 4.17 -25.15
N ASP A 938 -18.46 3.48 -24.59
CA ASP A 938 -18.61 2.37 -23.63
C ASP A 938 -19.69 1.37 -24.02
N TRP A 939 -19.70 1.05 -25.31
CA TRP A 939 -20.73 0.23 -25.93
C TRP A 939 -20.24 -1.18 -26.23
N GLY A 940 -18.93 -1.36 -26.44
CA GLY A 940 -18.33 -2.62 -26.91
C GLY A 940 -18.31 -3.75 -25.88
N THR A 941 -19.42 -4.02 -25.18
CA THR A 941 -19.55 -5.07 -24.15
C THR A 941 -20.08 -6.39 -24.70
N GLY A 942 -20.68 -6.40 -25.89
CA GLY A 942 -21.32 -7.58 -26.48
C GLY A 942 -22.61 -8.04 -25.78
N ALA A 943 -22.98 -7.40 -24.67
CA ALA A 943 -24.11 -7.76 -23.83
C ALA A 943 -25.47 -7.34 -24.42
N GLY A 944 -26.56 -7.81 -23.82
CA GLY A 944 -27.94 -7.46 -24.19
C GLY A 944 -28.19 -5.96 -24.38
N PRO A 945 -27.75 -5.06 -23.48
CA PRO A 945 -28.03 -3.64 -23.59
C PRO A 945 -27.28 -3.00 -24.77
N ALA A 946 -26.01 -3.37 -24.99
CA ALA A 946 -25.25 -2.95 -26.16
C ALA A 946 -25.91 -3.38 -27.48
N ARG A 947 -26.38 -4.64 -27.56
CA ARG A 947 -27.12 -5.13 -28.74
C ARG A 947 -28.41 -4.35 -28.96
N LEU A 948 -29.13 -4.02 -27.89
CA LEU A 948 -30.35 -3.22 -27.93
C LEU A 948 -30.06 -1.78 -28.40
N VAL A 949 -29.02 -1.13 -27.86
CA VAL A 949 -28.57 0.19 -28.32
C VAL A 949 -28.19 0.16 -29.80
N MET A 950 -27.49 -0.86 -30.27
CA MET A 950 -27.15 -0.99 -31.70
C MET A 950 -28.38 -1.22 -32.59
N SER A 951 -29.37 -1.99 -32.12
CA SER A 951 -30.66 -2.12 -32.79
C SER A 951 -31.36 -0.76 -32.90
N ASN A 952 -31.39 0.01 -31.82
CA ASN A 952 -31.97 1.34 -31.78
C ASN A 952 -31.23 2.34 -32.68
N ILE A 953 -29.90 2.26 -32.73
CA ILE A 953 -29.06 3.04 -33.65
C ILE A 953 -29.45 2.72 -35.09
N ARG A 954 -29.58 1.44 -35.44
CA ARG A 954 -29.99 1.02 -36.79
C ARG A 954 -31.36 1.58 -37.19
N GLU A 955 -32.31 1.66 -36.27
CA GLU A 955 -33.63 2.29 -36.54
C GLU A 955 -33.51 3.76 -36.95
N LYS A 956 -32.47 4.46 -36.48
CA LYS A 956 -32.16 5.84 -36.89
C LYS A 956 -31.46 5.93 -38.23
N ARG A 957 -31.14 4.81 -38.90
CA ARG A 957 -30.53 4.78 -40.26
C ARG A 957 -29.34 5.75 -40.40
N PRO A 958 -28.33 5.67 -39.54
CA PRO A 958 -27.12 6.49 -39.69
C PRO A 958 -26.36 6.08 -40.95
N ASP A 959 -25.66 7.03 -41.56
CA ASP A 959 -24.68 6.80 -42.62
C ASP A 959 -23.32 6.42 -42.05
N ILE A 960 -23.01 6.93 -40.85
CA ILE A 960 -21.74 6.72 -40.15
C ILE A 960 -22.02 6.30 -38.70
N LEU A 961 -21.30 5.27 -38.24
CA LEU A 961 -21.17 4.93 -36.83
C LEU A 961 -19.83 5.46 -36.33
N LEU A 962 -19.84 6.29 -35.29
CA LEU A 962 -18.64 6.80 -34.62
C LEU A 962 -18.65 6.32 -33.16
N HIS A 963 -17.85 5.30 -32.90
CA HIS A 963 -17.63 4.78 -31.56
C HIS A 963 -16.54 5.59 -30.84
N LEU A 964 -16.82 6.03 -29.61
CA LEU A 964 -15.91 6.87 -28.82
C LEU A 964 -14.86 6.09 -28.01
N GLY A 965 -14.71 4.79 -28.27
CA GLY A 965 -13.69 3.95 -27.64
C GLY A 965 -14.24 3.06 -26.55
N ASP A 966 -13.34 2.19 -26.07
CA ASP A 966 -13.57 1.10 -25.13
C ASP A 966 -14.40 -0.06 -25.67
N ILE A 967 -13.67 -1.08 -26.13
CA ILE A 967 -14.19 -2.40 -26.37
C ILE A 967 -13.83 -3.28 -25.17
N TYR A 968 -14.85 -3.67 -24.43
CA TYR A 968 -14.70 -4.45 -23.23
C TYR A 968 -14.41 -5.92 -23.55
N TYR A 969 -13.59 -6.58 -22.77
CA TYR A 969 -13.06 -6.09 -21.49
C TYR A 969 -11.67 -5.45 -21.59
N SER A 970 -10.81 -5.91 -22.51
CA SER A 970 -9.45 -5.34 -22.67
C SER A 970 -9.06 -5.15 -24.14
N GLY A 971 -10.06 -4.99 -25.01
CA GLY A 971 -9.90 -4.78 -26.44
C GLY A 971 -9.01 -5.81 -27.13
N THR A 972 -9.00 -7.05 -26.66
CA THR A 972 -8.28 -8.13 -27.33
C THR A 972 -8.83 -8.37 -28.73
N PRO A 973 -8.05 -8.94 -29.67
CA PRO A 973 -8.56 -9.24 -31.03
C PRO A 973 -9.86 -10.06 -31.07
N ASP A 974 -10.05 -10.95 -30.10
CA ASP A 974 -11.27 -11.76 -30.00
C ASP A 974 -12.45 -10.92 -29.50
N GLU A 975 -12.24 -10.03 -28.54
CA GLU A 975 -13.27 -9.13 -28.02
C GLU A 975 -13.68 -8.09 -29.07
N THR A 976 -12.72 -7.53 -29.80
CA THR A 976 -13.04 -6.63 -30.93
C THR A 976 -13.83 -7.34 -32.01
N LYS A 977 -13.64 -8.65 -32.19
CA LYS A 977 -14.50 -9.45 -33.07
C LYS A 977 -15.88 -9.69 -32.46
N ALA A 978 -15.97 -10.28 -31.27
CA ALA A 978 -17.22 -10.76 -30.69
C ALA A 978 -18.12 -9.64 -30.14
N ASN A 979 -17.54 -8.65 -29.47
CA ASN A 979 -18.27 -7.62 -28.73
C ASN A 979 -18.53 -6.35 -29.55
N PHE A 980 -17.81 -6.19 -30.67
CA PHE A 980 -17.94 -5.04 -31.55
C PHE A 980 -18.36 -5.44 -32.97
N GLU A 981 -17.48 -6.12 -33.71
CA GLU A 981 -17.68 -6.40 -35.14
C GLU A 981 -18.92 -7.29 -35.39
N ASP A 982 -19.03 -8.41 -34.66
CA ASP A 982 -20.13 -9.37 -34.81
C ASP A 982 -21.47 -8.80 -34.37
N VAL A 983 -21.49 -7.92 -33.36
CA VAL A 983 -22.71 -7.24 -32.92
C VAL A 983 -23.23 -6.31 -34.01
N ILE A 984 -22.35 -5.53 -34.64
CA ILE A 984 -22.73 -4.66 -35.76
C ILE A 984 -23.14 -5.50 -36.96
N ASP A 985 -22.38 -6.53 -37.31
CA ASP A 985 -22.68 -7.38 -38.46
C ASP A 985 -24.02 -8.09 -38.30
N GLN A 986 -24.34 -8.57 -37.09
CA GLN A 986 -25.65 -9.14 -36.78
C GLN A 986 -26.76 -8.11 -36.91
N ALA A 987 -26.57 -6.90 -36.36
CA ALA A 987 -27.59 -5.85 -36.41
C ALA A 987 -27.89 -5.41 -37.85
N TYR A 988 -26.88 -5.35 -38.71
CA TYR A 988 -26.97 -4.94 -40.11
C TYR A 988 -27.03 -6.12 -41.10
N GLN A 989 -27.21 -7.35 -40.62
CA GLN A 989 -27.32 -8.52 -41.48
C GLN A 989 -28.54 -8.37 -42.42
N GLY A 990 -28.28 -8.43 -43.74
CA GLY A 990 -29.33 -8.23 -44.75
C GLY A 990 -29.85 -6.79 -44.89
N ALA A 991 -29.21 -5.81 -44.26
CA ALA A 991 -29.54 -4.40 -44.48
C ALA A 991 -29.19 -3.98 -45.91
N GLN A 992 -30.03 -3.12 -46.51
CA GLN A 992 -29.78 -2.58 -47.86
C GLN A 992 -28.51 -1.74 -47.93
N GLN A 993 -28.11 -1.12 -46.82
CA GLN A 993 -26.92 -0.28 -46.71
C GLN A 993 -26.27 -0.52 -45.34
N ARG A 994 -24.98 -0.81 -45.35
CA ARG A 994 -24.13 -0.87 -44.15
C ARG A 994 -23.48 0.51 -43.96
N PRO A 995 -23.58 1.14 -42.77
CA PRO A 995 -22.93 2.43 -42.51
C PRO A 995 -21.40 2.29 -42.52
N ALA A 996 -20.70 3.39 -42.75
CA ALA A 996 -19.25 3.44 -42.51
C ALA A 996 -18.98 3.45 -41.00
N ILE A 997 -18.00 2.68 -40.53
CA ILE A 997 -17.79 2.46 -39.09
C ILE A 997 -16.43 2.99 -38.68
N TYR A 998 -16.40 3.94 -37.78
CA TYR A 998 -15.17 4.50 -37.22
C TYR A 998 -15.16 4.32 -35.71
N THR A 999 -13.99 4.08 -35.14
CA THR A 999 -13.84 3.89 -33.70
C THR A 999 -12.58 4.57 -33.20
N LEU A 1000 -12.69 5.23 -32.06
CA LEU A 1000 -11.56 5.73 -31.28
C LEU A 1000 -10.97 4.61 -30.43
N CYS A 1001 -9.72 4.80 -29.98
CA CYS A 1001 -9.04 3.92 -29.04
C CYS A 1001 -9.31 4.44 -27.62
N GLY A 1002 -9.87 3.59 -26.76
CA GLY A 1002 -10.02 3.84 -25.33
C GLY A 1002 -8.92 3.20 -24.48
N ASN A 1003 -8.98 3.40 -23.17
CA ASN A 1003 -8.02 2.78 -22.23
C ASN A 1003 -8.18 1.26 -22.21
N HIS A 1004 -9.41 0.74 -22.28
CA HIS A 1004 -9.66 -0.71 -22.32
C HIS A 1004 -9.07 -1.34 -23.59
N ASP A 1005 -9.09 -0.62 -24.72
CA ASP A 1005 -8.46 -1.07 -25.96
C ASP A 1005 -6.93 -1.21 -25.85
N MET A 1006 -6.33 -0.40 -24.96
CA MET A 1006 -4.88 -0.38 -24.73
C MET A 1006 -4.40 -1.37 -23.67
N TYR A 1007 -5.28 -1.99 -22.89
CA TYR A 1007 -4.90 -3.02 -21.90
C TYR A 1007 -4.32 -4.28 -22.55
N SER A 1008 -4.69 -4.59 -23.80
CA SER A 1008 -4.04 -5.62 -24.64
C SER A 1008 -3.02 -5.05 -25.64
N GLY A 1009 -2.65 -3.77 -25.50
CA GLY A 1009 -1.60 -3.12 -26.30
C GLY A 1009 -2.08 -2.52 -27.62
N GLY A 1010 -3.41 -2.42 -27.82
CA GLY A 1010 -4.02 -1.81 -29.01
C GLY A 1010 -4.01 -2.70 -30.25
N GLN A 1011 -3.50 -3.93 -30.18
CA GLN A 1011 -3.44 -4.83 -31.34
C GLN A 1011 -4.85 -5.18 -31.86
N GLY A 1012 -5.77 -5.57 -30.97
CA GLY A 1012 -7.15 -5.90 -31.36
C GLY A 1012 -7.88 -4.73 -31.99
N TYR A 1013 -7.65 -3.53 -31.48
CA TYR A 1013 -8.14 -2.27 -32.05
C TYR A 1013 -7.57 -1.98 -33.43
N HIS A 1014 -6.24 -2.03 -33.60
CA HIS A 1014 -5.60 -1.72 -34.88
C HIS A 1014 -5.94 -2.74 -35.98
N ASP A 1015 -6.12 -4.01 -35.60
CA ASP A 1015 -6.62 -5.05 -36.49
C ASP A 1015 -8.08 -4.83 -36.87
N LEU A 1016 -8.91 -4.36 -35.93
CA LEU A 1016 -10.33 -4.04 -36.18
C LEU A 1016 -10.47 -2.91 -37.21
N ILE A 1017 -9.83 -1.76 -36.99
CA ILE A 1017 -9.96 -0.60 -37.90
C ILE A 1017 -9.45 -0.91 -39.31
N ALA A 1018 -8.54 -1.87 -39.45
CA ALA A 1018 -8.06 -2.37 -40.73
C ALA A 1018 -9.14 -3.13 -41.53
N ARG A 1019 -10.17 -3.66 -40.87
CA ARG A 1019 -11.24 -4.49 -41.46
C ARG A 1019 -12.60 -3.79 -41.53
N LEU A 1020 -12.88 -2.82 -40.66
CA LEU A 1020 -14.19 -2.16 -40.57
C LEU A 1020 -14.65 -1.53 -41.90
N ASN A 1021 -13.75 -0.79 -42.55
CA ASN A 1021 -14.01 -0.15 -43.84
C ASN A 1021 -12.92 -0.50 -44.88
N SER A 1022 -13.25 -0.34 -46.15
CA SER A 1022 -12.33 -0.59 -47.28
C SER A 1022 -12.09 0.66 -48.14
N GLY A 1023 -11.03 0.61 -48.96
CA GLY A 1023 -10.71 1.68 -49.91
C GLY A 1023 -10.46 3.05 -49.25
N LYS A 1024 -11.05 4.11 -49.81
CA LYS A 1024 -10.88 5.50 -49.33
C LYS A 1024 -11.56 5.79 -47.99
N LEU A 1025 -12.48 4.93 -47.56
CA LEU A 1025 -13.19 5.06 -46.29
C LEU A 1025 -12.47 4.36 -45.13
N ARG A 1026 -11.35 3.67 -45.41
CA ARG A 1026 -10.57 2.95 -44.41
C ARG A 1026 -9.91 3.90 -43.42
N GLN A 1027 -10.14 3.63 -42.13
CA GLN A 1027 -9.41 4.24 -41.03
C GLN A 1027 -8.00 3.64 -40.98
N LYS A 1028 -6.97 4.49 -41.00
CA LYS A 1028 -5.56 4.05 -41.09
C LYS A 1028 -4.82 4.10 -39.75
N ALA A 1029 -5.27 4.93 -38.83
CA ALA A 1029 -4.68 5.11 -37.50
C ALA A 1029 -5.78 5.31 -36.44
N SER A 1030 -5.36 5.39 -35.18
CA SER A 1030 -6.22 5.65 -34.03
C SER A 1030 -6.79 7.08 -34.01
N TRP A 1031 -6.17 7.98 -34.76
CA TRP A 1031 -6.58 9.34 -35.02
C TRP A 1031 -6.92 9.50 -36.50
N PHE A 1032 -7.88 10.36 -36.82
CA PHE A 1032 -8.33 10.62 -38.20
C PHE A 1032 -9.19 11.88 -38.29
N CYS A 1033 -9.45 12.35 -39.51
CA CYS A 1033 -10.35 13.47 -39.76
C CYS A 1033 -11.50 13.01 -40.66
N LEU A 1034 -12.75 13.08 -40.18
CA LEU A 1034 -13.92 12.99 -41.05
C LEU A 1034 -14.23 14.40 -41.57
N ARG A 1035 -14.20 14.61 -42.88
CA ARG A 1035 -14.39 15.95 -43.45
C ARG A 1035 -15.47 15.96 -44.51
N ALA A 1036 -16.43 16.86 -44.35
CA ALA A 1036 -17.50 17.06 -45.32
C ALA A 1036 -16.91 17.53 -46.67
N THR A 1037 -17.40 16.98 -47.77
CA THR A 1037 -16.85 17.30 -49.12
C THR A 1037 -17.07 18.76 -49.54
N ASP A 1038 -18.05 19.45 -48.96
CA ASP A 1038 -18.31 20.88 -49.15
C ASP A 1038 -17.45 21.78 -48.24
N LYS A 1039 -16.60 21.18 -47.41
CA LYS A 1039 -15.75 21.84 -46.41
C LYS A 1039 -16.50 22.63 -45.33
N SER A 1040 -17.78 22.33 -45.08
CA SER A 1040 -18.57 22.99 -44.04
C SER A 1040 -18.25 22.49 -42.63
N TRP A 1041 -18.04 21.18 -42.49
CA TRP A 1041 -17.81 20.50 -41.21
C TRP A 1041 -16.64 19.51 -41.26
N GLN A 1042 -15.93 19.40 -40.14
CA GLN A 1042 -15.03 18.29 -39.89
C GLN A 1042 -15.15 17.78 -38.45
N ILE A 1043 -14.88 16.49 -38.27
CA ILE A 1043 -14.69 15.85 -36.97
C ILE A 1043 -13.23 15.42 -36.89
N LEU A 1044 -12.51 15.89 -35.88
CA LEU A 1044 -11.15 15.46 -35.57
C LEU A 1044 -11.21 14.44 -34.43
N ALA A 1045 -10.91 13.19 -34.77
CA ALA A 1045 -10.83 12.07 -33.86
C ALA A 1045 -9.39 11.93 -33.34
N MET A 1046 -9.22 11.96 -32.02
CA MET A 1046 -7.91 12.02 -31.34
C MET A 1046 -7.65 10.76 -30.51
N ASP A 1047 -6.40 10.29 -30.49
CA ASP A 1047 -5.98 9.12 -29.72
C ASP A 1047 -5.65 9.46 -28.27
N SER A 1048 -6.70 9.66 -27.47
CA SER A 1048 -6.57 9.86 -26.04
C SER A 1048 -6.37 8.55 -25.25
N GLY A 1049 -6.59 7.38 -25.87
CA GLY A 1049 -6.49 6.07 -25.20
C GLY A 1049 -5.05 5.59 -25.06
N ARG A 1050 -4.21 5.88 -26.05
CA ARG A 1050 -2.80 5.45 -26.12
C ARG A 1050 -2.02 5.58 -24.82
N ASN A 1051 -2.14 6.72 -24.15
CA ASN A 1051 -1.33 7.07 -22.98
C ASN A 1051 -1.99 6.70 -21.66
N ASP A 1052 -3.15 6.04 -21.69
CA ASP A 1052 -3.82 5.43 -20.54
C ASP A 1052 -3.89 3.91 -20.68
N TYR A 1053 -2.71 3.29 -20.83
CA TYR A 1053 -2.56 1.85 -21.09
C TYR A 1053 -2.37 1.02 -19.81
N HIS A 1054 -2.40 1.64 -18.62
CA HIS A 1054 -2.05 0.97 -17.36
C HIS A 1054 -3.29 0.80 -16.47
N PRO A 1055 -3.81 -0.42 -16.30
CA PRO A 1055 -5.08 -0.65 -15.58
C PRO A 1055 -5.01 -0.35 -14.07
N LEU A 1056 -3.81 -0.22 -13.49
CA LEU A 1056 -3.60 0.01 -12.04
C LEU A 1056 -3.06 1.41 -11.69
N LEU A 1057 -2.67 2.21 -12.69
CA LEU A 1057 -2.03 3.50 -12.46
C LEU A 1057 -2.78 4.54 -13.28
N HIS A 1058 -3.74 5.20 -12.64
CA HIS A 1058 -4.43 6.33 -13.24
C HIS A 1058 -3.40 7.46 -13.45
N ARG A 1059 -3.07 7.71 -14.71
CA ARG A 1059 -2.19 8.80 -15.12
C ARG A 1059 -2.97 9.74 -16.01
N GLN A 1060 -2.73 11.04 -15.88
CA GLN A 1060 -3.31 12.01 -16.78
C GLN A 1060 -2.87 11.73 -18.22
N THR A 1061 -3.83 11.32 -19.06
CA THR A 1061 -3.60 11.03 -20.48
C THR A 1061 -3.24 12.29 -21.28
N PHE A 1062 -2.64 12.10 -22.45
CA PHE A 1062 -2.22 13.16 -23.35
C PHE A 1062 -2.12 12.68 -24.80
N ILE A 1063 -2.17 13.64 -25.72
CA ILE A 1063 -1.97 13.41 -27.16
C ILE A 1063 -0.49 13.56 -27.51
N GLU A 1064 0.05 12.65 -28.33
CA GLU A 1064 1.45 12.69 -28.78
C GLU A 1064 1.75 13.97 -29.55
N GLU A 1065 2.95 14.54 -29.38
CA GLU A 1065 3.32 15.81 -30.02
C GLU A 1065 3.17 15.78 -31.55
N ALA A 1066 3.53 14.67 -32.19
CA ALA A 1066 3.36 14.50 -33.63
C ALA A 1066 1.89 14.57 -34.08
N GLU A 1067 0.96 14.02 -33.28
CA GLU A 1067 -0.47 14.08 -33.55
C GLU A 1067 -1.01 15.50 -33.29
N GLN A 1068 -0.55 16.18 -32.23
CA GLN A 1068 -0.92 17.58 -31.99
C GLN A 1068 -0.54 18.49 -33.16
N LEU A 1069 0.67 18.32 -33.72
CA LEU A 1069 1.10 19.07 -34.90
C LEU A 1069 0.22 18.77 -36.11
N TRP A 1070 -0.13 17.50 -36.34
CA TRP A 1070 -1.04 17.10 -37.41
C TRP A 1070 -2.44 17.72 -37.23
N LEU A 1071 -2.99 17.71 -36.01
CA LEU A 1071 -4.30 18.32 -35.72
C LEU A 1071 -4.29 19.84 -36.00
N VAL A 1072 -3.21 20.53 -35.62
CA VAL A 1072 -2.99 21.94 -35.92
C VAL A 1072 -2.98 22.22 -37.42
N GLU A 1073 -2.33 21.38 -38.23
CA GLU A 1073 -2.40 21.51 -39.68
C GLU A 1073 -3.82 21.29 -40.22
N ARG A 1074 -4.58 20.34 -39.67
CA ARG A 1074 -5.95 20.06 -40.12
C ARG A 1074 -6.91 21.21 -39.87
N VAL A 1075 -6.74 21.97 -38.79
CA VAL A 1075 -7.55 23.16 -38.54
C VAL A 1075 -7.08 24.37 -39.36
N LYS A 1076 -5.76 24.51 -39.60
CA LYS A 1076 -5.23 25.58 -40.48
C LYS A 1076 -5.73 25.46 -41.92
N ASP A 1077 -5.81 24.23 -42.43
CA ASP A 1077 -6.24 23.95 -43.80
C ASP A 1077 -7.77 23.86 -43.96
N PHE A 1078 -8.54 24.23 -42.93
CA PHE A 1078 -9.98 24.03 -42.90
C PHE A 1078 -10.76 25.26 -42.39
N PRO A 1079 -11.51 25.96 -43.27
CA PRO A 1079 -12.23 27.18 -42.89
C PRO A 1079 -13.59 26.90 -42.21
N GLY A 1080 -14.06 25.65 -42.22
CA GLY A 1080 -15.36 25.26 -41.65
C GLY A 1080 -15.32 25.05 -40.14
N ARG A 1081 -16.40 24.46 -39.61
CA ARG A 1081 -16.54 24.15 -38.17
C ARG A 1081 -15.92 22.81 -37.82
N THR A 1082 -15.23 22.77 -36.69
CA THR A 1082 -14.55 21.58 -36.18
C THR A 1082 -15.24 21.06 -34.93
N ILE A 1083 -15.58 19.77 -34.93
CA ILE A 1083 -15.96 19.03 -33.74
C ILE A 1083 -14.79 18.13 -33.36
N LEU A 1084 -14.44 18.10 -32.07
CA LEU A 1084 -13.45 17.17 -31.55
C LEU A 1084 -14.13 15.90 -31.03
N ALA A 1085 -13.47 14.75 -31.20
CA ALA A 1085 -13.89 13.49 -30.64
C ALA A 1085 -12.69 12.79 -29.98
N SER A 1086 -12.84 12.37 -28.74
CA SER A 1086 -11.84 11.59 -27.99
C SER A 1086 -12.54 10.49 -27.20
N HIS A 1087 -11.76 9.58 -26.61
CA HIS A 1087 -12.29 8.69 -25.58
C HIS A 1087 -12.36 9.41 -24.23
N HIS A 1088 -11.22 9.95 -23.77
CA HIS A 1088 -11.11 10.65 -22.49
C HIS A 1088 -11.61 12.10 -22.56
N GLN A 1089 -12.15 12.55 -21.43
CA GLN A 1089 -12.69 13.87 -21.17
C GLN A 1089 -11.63 14.97 -21.10
N LEU A 1090 -11.95 16.15 -21.65
CA LEU A 1090 -11.18 17.38 -21.37
C LEU A 1090 -11.38 17.82 -19.91
N PHE A 1091 -12.61 17.73 -19.42
CA PHE A 1091 -12.99 18.06 -18.06
C PHE A 1091 -14.19 17.21 -17.62
N SER A 1092 -14.38 17.06 -16.31
CA SER A 1092 -15.52 16.33 -15.75
C SER A 1092 -16.03 16.96 -14.45
N ALA A 1093 -17.31 16.75 -14.15
CA ALA A 1093 -17.91 17.03 -12.84
C ALA A 1093 -17.86 15.81 -11.91
N PHE A 1094 -17.63 14.61 -12.46
CA PHE A 1094 -17.79 13.32 -11.79
C PHE A 1094 -16.45 12.61 -11.58
N ASP A 1095 -15.38 13.11 -12.21
CA ASP A 1095 -14.02 12.60 -12.14
C ASP A 1095 -13.01 13.77 -12.06
N ALA A 1096 -11.77 13.46 -11.65
CA ALA A 1096 -10.66 14.40 -11.49
C ALA A 1096 -9.58 14.23 -12.59
N PRO A 1097 -9.89 14.53 -13.87
CA PRO A 1097 -8.96 14.28 -14.98
C PRO A 1097 -7.73 15.22 -14.93
N GLY A 1098 -7.79 16.30 -14.15
CA GLY A 1098 -6.68 17.19 -13.87
C GLY A 1098 -5.71 16.70 -12.79
N GLY A 1099 -6.16 15.77 -11.94
CA GLY A 1099 -5.41 15.27 -10.79
C GLY A 1099 -5.39 16.24 -9.59
N PRO A 1100 -4.66 15.91 -8.52
CA PRO A 1100 -4.60 16.71 -7.30
C PRO A 1100 -3.90 18.06 -7.52
N LEU A 1101 -4.41 19.12 -6.87
CA LEU A 1101 -3.89 20.47 -6.93
C LEU A 1101 -2.95 20.78 -5.76
N PRO A 1102 -1.87 21.57 -5.97
CA PRO A 1102 -0.98 22.01 -4.89
C PRO A 1102 -1.66 22.84 -3.79
N SER A 1103 -2.77 23.51 -4.13
CA SER A 1103 -3.58 24.31 -3.20
C SER A 1103 -4.54 23.47 -2.34
N GLY A 1104 -4.58 22.14 -2.51
CA GLY A 1104 -5.63 21.27 -2.01
C GLY A 1104 -6.81 21.16 -2.99
N GLY A 1105 -7.51 20.02 -2.95
CA GLY A 1105 -8.55 19.64 -3.90
C GLY A 1105 -8.01 19.01 -5.19
N ALA A 1106 -8.90 18.77 -6.16
CA ALA A 1106 -8.61 18.16 -7.45
C ALA A 1106 -9.03 19.07 -8.61
N ASP A 1107 -8.24 19.06 -9.68
CA ASP A 1107 -8.50 19.86 -10.88
C ASP A 1107 -9.51 19.13 -11.79
N PRO A 1108 -10.67 19.72 -12.10
CA PRO A 1108 -11.65 19.12 -13.00
C PRO A 1108 -11.19 19.12 -14.46
N VAL A 1109 -10.06 19.76 -14.82
CA VAL A 1109 -9.58 19.91 -16.20
C VAL A 1109 -8.28 19.14 -16.44
N ASN A 1110 -8.26 18.27 -17.45
CA ASN A 1110 -7.03 17.71 -17.98
C ASN A 1110 -6.21 18.81 -18.69
N ARG A 1111 -5.16 19.29 -18.02
CA ARG A 1111 -4.31 20.39 -18.52
C ARG A 1111 -3.58 20.04 -19.82
N ARG A 1112 -3.26 18.76 -20.05
CA ARG A 1112 -2.59 18.31 -21.27
C ARG A 1112 -3.52 18.36 -22.47
N LEU A 1113 -4.77 17.92 -22.31
CA LEU A 1113 -5.80 18.05 -23.34
C LEU A 1113 -6.24 19.50 -23.57
N LYS A 1114 -6.29 20.30 -22.49
CA LYS A 1114 -6.54 21.74 -22.58
C LYS A 1114 -5.49 22.46 -23.43
N SER A 1115 -4.21 22.09 -23.30
CA SER A 1115 -3.15 22.62 -24.16
C SER A 1115 -3.38 22.32 -25.64
N VAL A 1116 -3.95 21.15 -25.98
CA VAL A 1116 -4.30 20.82 -27.37
C VAL A 1116 -5.41 21.73 -27.88
N LEU A 1117 -6.50 21.90 -27.12
CA LEU A 1117 -7.59 22.81 -27.50
C LEU A 1117 -7.06 24.24 -27.75
N ASP A 1118 -6.24 24.75 -26.84
CA ASP A 1118 -5.66 26.09 -26.95
C ASP A 1118 -4.79 26.24 -28.19
N ARG A 1119 -3.99 25.22 -28.54
CA ARG A 1119 -3.18 25.21 -29.77
C ARG A 1119 -4.04 25.22 -31.02
N LEU A 1120 -5.14 24.47 -31.05
CA LEU A 1120 -6.05 24.43 -32.20
C LEU A 1120 -6.76 25.77 -32.40
N VAL A 1121 -7.25 26.39 -31.31
CA VAL A 1121 -7.88 27.71 -31.35
C VAL A 1121 -6.86 28.78 -31.77
N ALA A 1122 -5.65 28.78 -31.19
CA ALA A 1122 -4.59 29.71 -31.56
C ALA A 1122 -4.14 29.57 -33.03
N ALA A 1123 -4.26 28.36 -33.60
CA ALA A 1123 -4.01 28.10 -35.01
C ALA A 1123 -5.13 28.56 -35.96
N GLY A 1124 -6.18 29.21 -35.44
CA GLY A 1124 -7.35 29.68 -36.20
C GLY A 1124 -8.46 28.64 -36.35
N GLY A 1125 -8.40 27.52 -35.61
CA GLY A 1125 -9.42 26.48 -35.66
C GLY A 1125 -10.75 26.90 -35.05
N ASN A 1126 -11.84 26.75 -35.81
CA ASN A 1126 -13.19 27.01 -35.33
C ASN A 1126 -13.77 25.77 -34.62
N VAL A 1127 -13.30 25.50 -33.40
CA VAL A 1127 -13.75 24.36 -32.57
C VAL A 1127 -15.05 24.71 -31.85
N VAL A 1128 -16.15 24.04 -32.20
CA VAL A 1128 -17.50 24.38 -31.71
C VAL A 1128 -18.08 23.38 -30.69
N ALA A 1129 -17.56 22.15 -30.66
CA ALA A 1129 -17.97 21.11 -29.71
C ALA A 1129 -16.89 20.04 -29.55
N TRP A 1130 -16.92 19.32 -28.42
CA TRP A 1130 -16.10 18.14 -28.17
C TRP A 1130 -16.98 17.02 -27.56
N PHE A 1131 -16.98 15.85 -28.20
CA PHE A 1131 -17.62 14.63 -27.72
C PHE A 1131 -16.60 13.63 -27.16
N TRP A 1132 -16.90 13.01 -26.01
CA TRP A 1132 -16.07 11.95 -25.42
C TRP A 1132 -16.90 10.81 -24.82
N GLY A 1133 -16.24 9.68 -24.55
CA GLY A 1133 -16.87 8.41 -24.21
C GLY A 1133 -16.65 7.93 -22.77
N HIS A 1134 -15.48 8.19 -22.18
CA HIS A 1134 -14.94 7.46 -21.02
C HIS A 1134 -15.80 7.41 -19.74
N GLU A 1135 -16.66 8.40 -19.51
CA GLU A 1135 -17.52 8.37 -18.32
C GLU A 1135 -18.80 7.62 -18.70
N HIS A 1136 -19.19 6.61 -17.92
CA HIS A 1136 -20.32 5.71 -18.19
C HIS A 1136 -21.72 6.39 -18.07
N ASN A 1137 -21.82 7.66 -18.45
CA ASN A 1137 -22.97 8.53 -18.26
C ASN A 1137 -23.19 9.41 -19.50
N LEU A 1138 -24.35 10.07 -19.57
CA LEU A 1138 -24.61 11.18 -20.49
C LEU A 1138 -24.35 12.51 -19.77
N GLY A 1139 -23.26 13.18 -20.13
CA GLY A 1139 -22.87 14.49 -19.59
C GLY A 1139 -23.08 15.61 -20.61
N ILE A 1140 -24.15 16.41 -20.47
CA ILE A 1140 -24.37 17.60 -21.30
C ILE A 1140 -23.92 18.83 -20.52
N TYR A 1141 -22.65 19.22 -20.68
CA TYR A 1141 -22.06 20.30 -19.88
C TYR A 1141 -22.44 21.70 -20.39
N GLU A 1142 -22.55 22.65 -19.46
CA GLU A 1142 -22.54 24.09 -19.77
C GLU A 1142 -21.14 24.52 -20.29
N PRO A 1143 -20.99 25.70 -20.92
CA PRO A 1143 -19.69 26.18 -21.39
C PRO A 1143 -18.66 26.22 -20.25
N TYR A 1144 -17.52 25.57 -20.44
CA TYR A 1144 -16.51 25.41 -19.40
C TYR A 1144 -15.11 25.24 -19.99
N ALA A 1145 -14.08 25.68 -19.27
CA ALA A 1145 -12.66 25.60 -19.67
C ALA A 1145 -12.39 26.06 -21.12
N GLY A 1146 -13.05 27.12 -21.59
CA GLY A 1146 -12.87 27.67 -22.94
C GLY A 1146 -13.53 26.86 -24.07
N LEU A 1147 -14.28 25.80 -23.75
CA LEU A 1147 -15.06 25.01 -24.69
C LEU A 1147 -16.54 25.38 -24.58
N ALA A 1148 -17.17 25.72 -25.71
CA ALA A 1148 -18.58 26.09 -25.72
C ALA A 1148 -19.52 24.91 -25.43
N ARG A 1149 -19.16 23.70 -25.87
CA ARG A 1149 -20.00 22.48 -25.76
C ARG A 1149 -19.14 21.25 -25.52
N GLY A 1150 -19.06 20.80 -24.27
CA GLY A 1150 -18.50 19.50 -23.89
C GLY A 1150 -19.59 18.45 -23.69
N ARG A 1151 -19.47 17.28 -24.32
CA ARG A 1151 -20.52 16.25 -24.35
C ARG A 1151 -19.93 14.87 -24.05
N CYS A 1152 -20.29 14.28 -22.92
CA CYS A 1152 -19.99 12.88 -22.64
C CYS A 1152 -21.14 11.99 -23.13
N VAL A 1153 -20.84 10.96 -23.92
CA VAL A 1153 -21.81 9.99 -24.47
C VAL A 1153 -21.34 8.56 -24.19
N GLY A 1154 -21.05 8.25 -22.92
CA GLY A 1154 -20.60 6.92 -22.47
C GLY A 1154 -21.70 6.02 -21.92
N HIS A 1155 -22.98 6.42 -21.98
CA HIS A 1155 -24.10 5.58 -21.52
C HIS A 1155 -24.51 4.49 -22.54
N GLY A 1156 -23.57 3.94 -23.31
CA GLY A 1156 -23.86 3.12 -24.50
C GLY A 1156 -24.12 1.64 -24.24
N GLY A 1157 -23.52 1.04 -23.22
CA GLY A 1157 -23.66 -0.40 -22.98
C GLY A 1157 -23.11 -0.90 -21.64
N VAL A 1158 -22.42 -0.06 -20.88
CA VAL A 1158 -21.98 -0.35 -19.51
C VAL A 1158 -23.05 0.04 -18.49
N PRO A 1159 -23.51 -0.89 -17.63
CA PRO A 1159 -24.50 -0.61 -16.60
C PRO A 1159 -24.00 0.37 -15.53
N VAL A 1160 -24.83 1.37 -15.21
CA VAL A 1160 -24.69 2.22 -14.02
C VAL A 1160 -25.87 1.97 -13.09
N PHE A 1161 -25.61 1.58 -11.84
CA PHE A 1161 -26.66 1.20 -10.90
C PHE A 1161 -27.34 2.42 -10.25
N THR A 1162 -28.61 2.28 -9.88
CA THR A 1162 -29.42 3.37 -9.30
C THR A 1162 -29.18 3.63 -7.82
N ASP A 1163 -28.35 2.82 -7.15
CA ASP A 1163 -27.87 3.05 -5.78
C ASP A 1163 -26.70 4.04 -5.71
N GLU A 1164 -26.17 4.45 -6.86
CA GLU A 1164 -25.27 5.60 -7.03
C GLU A 1164 -25.97 6.69 -7.84
N ASP A 1165 -25.73 7.97 -7.53
CA ASP A 1165 -26.15 9.07 -8.40
C ASP A 1165 -25.01 9.47 -9.34
N PRO A 1166 -25.03 9.09 -10.65
CA PRO A 1166 -23.94 9.35 -11.58
C PRO A 1166 -23.80 10.83 -11.95
N TYR A 1167 -24.64 11.68 -11.37
CA TYR A 1167 -24.65 13.12 -11.57
C TYR A 1167 -24.33 13.91 -10.28
N GLU A 1168 -23.95 13.24 -9.20
CA GLU A 1168 -23.40 13.88 -8.01
C GLU A 1168 -21.97 14.36 -8.31
N PRO A 1169 -21.67 15.67 -8.23
CA PRO A 1169 -20.32 16.15 -8.49
C PRO A 1169 -19.32 15.63 -7.46
N LEU A 1170 -18.12 15.31 -7.90
CA LEU A 1170 -17.05 14.84 -7.02
C LEU A 1170 -16.66 15.97 -6.04
N ALA A 1171 -16.81 15.70 -4.74
CA ALA A 1171 -16.69 16.71 -3.68
C ALA A 1171 -15.31 17.40 -3.60
N GLU A 1172 -14.28 16.74 -4.10
CA GLU A 1172 -12.89 17.23 -4.07
C GLU A 1172 -12.57 18.21 -5.21
N LEU A 1173 -13.45 18.33 -6.22
CA LEU A 1173 -13.21 19.18 -7.38
C LEU A 1173 -13.29 20.66 -7.04
N VAL A 1174 -12.27 21.41 -7.47
CA VAL A 1174 -12.27 22.87 -7.37
C VAL A 1174 -12.99 23.44 -8.59
N ASP A 1175 -14.12 24.12 -8.36
CA ASP A 1175 -14.97 24.75 -9.40
C ASP A 1175 -15.47 23.75 -10.47
N PRO A 1176 -16.23 22.70 -10.10
CA PRO A 1176 -16.66 21.65 -11.02
C PRO A 1176 -17.59 22.19 -12.13
N PRO A 1177 -17.50 21.66 -13.36
CA PRO A 1177 -18.38 22.07 -14.47
C PRO A 1177 -19.84 21.70 -14.20
N ALA A 1178 -20.76 22.56 -14.62
CA ALA A 1178 -22.21 22.33 -14.46
C ALA A 1178 -22.81 21.50 -15.60
N ILE A 1179 -23.81 20.67 -15.27
CA ILE A 1179 -24.63 19.95 -16.24
C ILE A 1179 -25.86 20.77 -16.60
N THR A 1180 -26.18 20.83 -17.89
CA THR A 1180 -27.39 21.48 -18.41
C THR A 1180 -28.63 20.86 -17.78
N ALA A 1181 -29.49 21.69 -17.21
CA ALA A 1181 -30.71 21.23 -16.54
C ALA A 1181 -31.61 20.38 -17.46
N GLY A 1182 -32.21 19.31 -16.90
CA GLY A 1182 -33.12 18.42 -17.63
C GLY A 1182 -32.45 17.41 -18.56
N THR A 1183 -31.12 17.29 -18.52
CA THR A 1183 -30.37 16.33 -19.35
C THR A 1183 -29.97 15.04 -18.63
N ARG A 1184 -30.37 14.88 -17.36
CA ARG A 1184 -30.09 13.67 -16.57
C ARG A 1184 -30.85 12.46 -17.12
N ILE A 1185 -30.15 11.38 -17.45
CA ILE A 1185 -30.77 10.12 -17.89
C ILE A 1185 -31.59 9.51 -16.75
N VAL A 1186 -32.66 8.82 -17.11
CA VAL A 1186 -33.60 8.27 -16.12
C VAL A 1186 -33.24 6.83 -15.73
N PRO A 1187 -33.59 6.40 -14.51
CA PRO A 1187 -33.57 4.99 -14.15
C PRO A 1187 -34.45 4.12 -15.07
N ASP A 1188 -33.95 2.96 -15.45
CA ASP A 1188 -34.66 1.87 -16.13
C ASP A 1188 -34.42 0.54 -15.37
N GLY A 1189 -35.22 0.30 -14.33
CA GLY A 1189 -35.04 -0.83 -13.42
C GLY A 1189 -33.96 -0.58 -12.37
N GLU A 1190 -32.98 -1.47 -12.24
CA GLU A 1190 -31.85 -1.36 -11.30
C GLU A 1190 -30.69 -0.50 -11.85
N TYR A 1191 -30.80 -0.03 -13.09
CA TYR A 1191 -29.75 0.70 -13.80
C TYR A 1191 -30.27 2.02 -14.38
N TYR A 1192 -29.39 2.94 -14.72
CA TYR A 1192 -29.72 4.09 -15.57
C TYR A 1192 -29.86 3.68 -17.05
N ALA A 1193 -30.75 4.36 -17.76
CA ALA A 1193 -31.09 4.07 -19.15
C ALA A 1193 -29.88 4.22 -20.10
N HIS A 1194 -29.71 3.24 -20.99
CA HIS A 1194 -28.66 3.28 -22.02
C HIS A 1194 -29.10 4.01 -23.28
N GLY A 1195 -28.14 4.53 -24.05
CA GLY A 1195 -28.46 5.29 -25.24
C GLY A 1195 -27.28 5.69 -26.11
N PHE A 1196 -27.49 6.70 -26.93
CA PHE A 1196 -26.56 7.18 -27.95
C PHE A 1196 -26.97 8.58 -28.42
N ALA A 1197 -26.13 9.22 -29.22
CA ALA A 1197 -26.45 10.48 -29.89
C ALA A 1197 -26.53 10.32 -31.41
N ILE A 1198 -27.36 11.13 -32.05
CA ILE A 1198 -27.42 11.30 -33.51
C ILE A 1198 -27.04 12.74 -33.83
N LEU A 1199 -26.02 12.90 -34.67
CA LEU A 1199 -25.57 14.16 -35.21
C LEU A 1199 -25.98 14.27 -36.69
N GLU A 1200 -26.73 15.31 -37.03
CA GLU A 1200 -27.15 15.63 -38.39
C GLU A 1200 -26.72 17.03 -38.78
N PHE A 1201 -26.04 17.18 -39.90
CA PHE A 1201 -25.63 18.48 -40.40
C PHE A 1201 -26.71 19.06 -41.33
N LYS A 1202 -27.17 20.28 -41.04
CA LYS A 1202 -28.18 20.97 -41.83
C LYS A 1202 -27.99 22.49 -41.79
N ASP A 1203 -28.03 23.12 -42.96
CA ASP A 1203 -28.06 24.58 -43.14
C ASP A 1203 -26.93 25.32 -42.40
N GLY A 1204 -25.72 24.75 -42.38
CA GLY A 1204 -24.56 25.35 -41.69
C GLY A 1204 -24.54 25.18 -40.17
N SER A 1205 -25.49 24.43 -39.61
CA SER A 1205 -25.54 23.99 -38.21
C SER A 1205 -25.49 22.46 -38.12
N ALA A 1206 -25.24 21.91 -36.95
CA ALA A 1206 -25.37 20.48 -36.67
C ALA A 1206 -26.40 20.28 -35.55
N LYS A 1207 -27.44 19.50 -35.81
CA LYS A 1207 -28.43 19.11 -34.81
C LYS A 1207 -27.94 17.84 -34.11
N ALA A 1208 -27.79 17.89 -32.80
CA ALA A 1208 -27.47 16.74 -31.97
C ALA A 1208 -28.72 16.30 -31.19
N GLU A 1209 -29.14 15.05 -31.36
CA GLU A 1209 -30.25 14.44 -30.62
C GLU A 1209 -29.73 13.28 -29.78
N TYR A 1210 -29.99 13.31 -28.48
CA TYR A 1210 -29.58 12.30 -27.52
C TYR A 1210 -30.78 11.41 -27.20
N PHE A 1211 -30.56 10.11 -27.29
CA PHE A 1211 -31.58 9.10 -27.07
C PHE A 1211 -31.25 8.28 -25.82
N GLN A 1212 -32.30 7.75 -25.21
CA GLN A 1212 -32.22 6.75 -24.15
C GLN A 1212 -33.28 5.68 -24.39
N ASN A 1213 -33.03 4.46 -23.96
CA ASN A 1213 -33.99 3.38 -23.97
C ASN A 1213 -34.53 3.17 -22.55
N VAL A 1214 -35.85 3.26 -22.38
CA VAL A 1214 -36.52 3.06 -21.09
C VAL A 1214 -37.62 2.03 -21.29
N GLY A 1215 -37.54 0.91 -20.58
CA GLY A 1215 -38.52 -0.18 -20.68
C GLY A 1215 -38.60 -0.81 -22.08
N GLY A 1216 -37.50 -0.81 -22.83
CA GLY A 1216 -37.44 -1.30 -24.21
C GLY A 1216 -37.96 -0.30 -25.26
N VAL A 1217 -38.36 0.91 -24.86
CA VAL A 1217 -38.84 1.96 -25.76
C VAL A 1217 -37.75 3.01 -25.96
N LEU A 1218 -37.38 3.22 -27.23
CA LEU A 1218 -36.44 4.27 -27.61
C LEU A 1218 -37.11 5.65 -27.54
N GLN A 1219 -36.55 6.55 -26.74
CA GLN A 1219 -37.06 7.90 -26.53
C GLN A 1219 -35.98 8.93 -26.85
N ARG A 1220 -36.38 10.07 -27.43
CA ARG A 1220 -35.48 11.23 -27.55
C ARG A 1220 -35.47 11.95 -26.21
N HIS A 1221 -34.33 11.95 -25.55
CA HIS A 1221 -34.13 12.54 -24.23
C HIS A 1221 -33.85 14.04 -24.32
N TYR A 1222 -32.90 14.42 -25.17
CA TYR A 1222 -32.49 15.82 -25.32
C TYR A 1222 -32.14 16.13 -26.78
N ALA A 1223 -32.20 17.40 -27.17
CA ALA A 1223 -31.78 17.84 -28.49
C ALA A 1223 -31.22 19.25 -28.43
N GLU A 1224 -30.17 19.52 -29.20
CA GLU A 1224 -29.56 20.84 -29.30
C GLU A 1224 -29.09 21.13 -30.74
N THR A 1225 -28.80 22.40 -30.98
CA THR A 1225 -28.16 22.87 -32.21
C THR A 1225 -26.75 23.35 -31.89
N ILE A 1226 -25.77 22.79 -32.59
CA ILE A 1226 -24.36 23.16 -32.59
C ILE A 1226 -24.14 24.08 -33.81
N ALA A 1227 -23.70 25.31 -33.57
CA ALA A 1227 -23.59 26.36 -34.57
C ALA A 1227 -22.31 27.16 -34.44
#